data_AF-W7CA96-F1
#
_entry.id   AF-W7CA96-F1
#
_cell.length_a   1.000
_cell.length_b   1.000
_cell.length_c   1.000
_cell.angle_alpha   90.00
_cell.angle_beta   90.00
_cell.angle_gamma   90.00
#
_symmetry.space_group_name_H-M   'P 1'
#
loop_
_entity.id
_entity.type
_entity.pdbx_description
1 polymer ?
#
loop_
_entity_poly.entity_id
_entity_poly.type
_entity_poly.pdbx_seq_one_letter_code
_entity_poly.pdbx_strand_id
1 'polypeptide(L)'
;MPPVQTHAAENKLTGSLKATTSQGSIINKVSEGDAEVTGHIPNGAGQTVIVNLGFYYPDNYIGRDYALRYAVTTQADANGNYRIAYADFKVNGMDRALSYGFGMYPAILTVRSMGITAEAAVQPVSNYTGYVNTFQITDRVISGHIDNLLNHPIQVFDDHYNMDNTMGATMETTTDANGNFSVTFPTAVSHGNIMVSSKALNIPILHAIARIDSASSYNATSMNLNTASINTNRGTTGKITATVLPSFVDQTVTYTSSNPSVITVDANGNWTAIASGSASITATPVSNAGLAQSIPVVVTDSAADIARASVNDLFINNNPANHIKDTTNQAAIDAAQAKVNAITNDPTQKAELQTYVDKAQKELNERNTEEAARASVNDLFISNNPANHIKDATNQAAVDAAQVKVNGVTNPTVNAELQGYVDKAQAELNARNALATATAAVNNLFSNPPTNTALKDSTTQAMIDAASALVNALPASTDKTKLQGDITTANTLFNQITQTTIGALTTESTSVSGKGEPNSDIVIKNGTTTIASGKTDSSGSYSFNIAKQAGGSTITATVTKASNGKTSTASTKIVDDAITQTTIGALTTDSTSVSGKGEANSAIVIKNGTTTIASGQTDSAGNYSFIIAKQAGGSTITATVTKASNGKTSTASTTIADDDIVQTTIGALTTDSTSVSGKGEPNSNIVIKNGTTTIASGKTDSAGNYSFIIAKQAGGSTISATVTKASNGKISTASTTIADDTIAQTTIGALTTDSTSVSGTGEANSAIVIKNGTTTIASGKTDSAGDYIFNITKQAGGSTITATVTKASNGKTSTASTKIADDAIVQTTIGALTTSSTSVSGKGEPNSAIVIKNGTTTIASGQTDSAGNYSFIIAKQAGGSTITATVTKASTGKTSAASTTIPDVKDYALTANSYKIGTANLTGTYGKDIAKVRLFVNDQLIVQATTSNGTFTFANIASFITKPTDKVEVVGVDSAYVERARKTVTVTGTAVYDYSLTANDYTIGDPTLTGLYGKDVSKVRLWVNGVAVTQATTHADGTYTFDKVASFVKLATDKVEVVAVNAAYNEVARKTVVTKGSSILDTSLTPDPYAKDSATLTGKYGK
;
A
#
# COMPACT_ATOMS: atom_id res chain seq x y z
N MET A 1 90.52 -42.41 38.92
CA MET A 1 91.24 -43.41 39.74
C MET A 1 91.22 -44.75 39.00
N PRO A 2 92.20 -45.67 39.13
CA PRO A 2 93.50 -45.61 39.84
C PRO A 2 94.65 -46.14 38.92
N PRO A 3 95.72 -46.83 39.41
CA PRO A 3 97.01 -46.37 39.92
C PRO A 3 98.22 -46.93 39.12
N VAL A 4 99.46 -46.55 39.47
CA VAL A 4 100.63 -47.45 39.74
C VAL A 4 101.92 -46.61 39.84
N GLN A 5 102.60 -46.74 40.97
CA GLN A 5 103.99 -46.30 41.22
C GLN A 5 105.00 -47.21 40.48
N THR A 6 106.25 -46.77 40.29
CA THR A 6 107.45 -47.45 40.86
C THR A 6 108.80 -46.75 40.53
N HIS A 7 109.60 -46.54 41.60
CA HIS A 7 111.08 -46.49 41.75
C HIS A 7 111.94 -45.44 41.00
N ALA A 8 112.65 -44.49 41.66
CA ALA A 8 113.91 -44.57 42.47
C ALA A 8 115.15 -44.93 41.61
N ALA A 9 116.33 -44.27 41.58
CA ALA A 9 117.02 -43.32 42.47
C ALA A 9 118.15 -42.56 41.71
N GLU A 10 118.91 -41.71 42.45
CA GLU A 10 120.12 -40.92 42.09
C GLU A 10 119.81 -39.57 41.37
N ASN A 11 120.18 -38.37 41.83
CA ASN A 11 121.33 -37.96 42.62
C ASN A 11 121.12 -36.52 43.16
N LYS A 12 121.29 -36.34 44.47
CA LYS A 12 121.91 -35.23 45.22
C LYS A 12 121.56 -33.75 44.91
N LEU A 13 121.11 -33.08 45.98
CA LEU A 13 120.96 -31.65 46.24
C LEU A 13 121.76 -30.67 45.36
N THR A 14 121.06 -29.70 44.75
CA THR A 14 121.34 -28.25 44.88
C THR A 14 120.04 -27.46 44.64
N GLY A 15 119.46 -26.89 45.71
CA GLY A 15 118.51 -25.76 45.67
C GLY A 15 117.13 -25.98 45.05
N SER A 16 116.08 -25.91 45.88
CA SER A 16 114.68 -25.87 45.45
C SER A 16 114.36 -24.63 44.59
N LEU A 17 114.60 -24.69 43.28
CA LEU A 17 113.95 -23.83 42.29
C LEU A 17 112.94 -24.66 41.50
N LYS A 18 111.67 -24.63 41.91
CA LYS A 18 110.59 -25.26 41.14
C LYS A 18 109.99 -24.23 40.18
N ALA A 19 110.32 -24.38 38.91
CA ALA A 19 109.73 -23.69 37.79
C ALA A 19 108.21 -23.92 37.70
N THR A 20 107.43 -22.84 37.65
CA THR A 20 106.06 -22.82 37.11
C THR A 20 106.14 -22.37 35.66
N THR A 21 105.70 -23.21 34.73
CA THR A 21 105.36 -22.87 33.32
C THR A 21 106.33 -21.92 32.59
N SER A 22 107.24 -22.51 31.79
CA SER A 22 107.91 -21.91 30.62
C SER A 22 108.89 -20.73 30.80
N GLN A 23 109.42 -20.46 32.00
CA GLN A 23 110.49 -19.47 32.17
C GLN A 23 111.63 -20.05 33.05
N GLY A 24 112.84 -20.15 32.48
CA GLY A 24 114.00 -20.80 33.09
C GLY A 24 114.56 -20.08 34.33
N SER A 25 115.35 -20.79 35.14
CA SER A 25 116.01 -20.26 36.34
C SER A 25 116.85 -19.02 36.06
N ILE A 26 116.62 -17.96 36.84
CA ILE A 26 117.31 -16.66 36.72
C ILE A 26 118.76 -16.73 37.20
N ILE A 27 119.08 -17.69 38.09
CA ILE A 27 120.41 -18.00 38.60
C ILE A 27 120.62 -19.50 38.44
N ASN A 28 121.63 -19.92 37.68
CA ASN A 28 121.85 -21.32 37.33
C ASN A 28 122.97 -21.99 38.15
N LYS A 29 123.95 -21.24 38.66
CA LYS A 29 125.07 -21.81 39.43
C LYS A 29 125.66 -20.81 40.45
N VAL A 30 125.61 -21.16 41.74
CA VAL A 30 126.21 -20.40 42.86
C VAL A 30 126.53 -21.35 44.01
N SER A 31 127.77 -21.83 44.09
CA SER A 31 128.29 -22.55 45.27
C SER A 31 129.69 -22.04 45.61
N GLU A 32 130.08 -22.13 46.89
CA GLU A 32 131.44 -21.78 47.32
C GLU A 32 132.45 -22.71 46.59
N GLY A 33 133.38 -22.12 45.83
CA GLY A 33 134.35 -22.84 44.99
C GLY A 33 134.07 -22.86 43.49
N ASP A 34 132.92 -22.33 43.03
CA ASP A 34 132.67 -22.12 41.61
C ASP A 34 133.49 -20.96 41.03
N ALA A 35 133.96 -21.10 39.78
CA ALA A 35 134.77 -20.06 39.12
C ALA A 35 133.94 -18.87 38.59
N GLU A 36 132.66 -19.08 38.30
CA GLU A 36 131.75 -18.09 37.69
C GLU A 36 130.34 -18.22 38.26
N VAL A 37 129.64 -17.10 38.37
CA VAL A 37 128.19 -17.00 38.55
C VAL A 37 127.54 -16.89 37.17
N THR A 38 126.57 -17.76 36.89
CA THR A 38 125.86 -17.77 35.59
C THR A 38 124.35 -17.82 35.77
N GLY A 39 123.61 -17.25 34.83
CA GLY A 39 122.15 -17.26 34.84
C GLY A 39 121.53 -16.88 33.50
N HIS A 40 120.19 -16.88 33.45
CA HIS A 40 119.42 -16.58 32.24
C HIS A 40 118.22 -15.69 32.58
N ILE A 41 118.06 -14.56 31.87
CA ILE A 41 116.90 -13.68 31.97
C ILE A 41 115.97 -13.96 30.77
N PRO A 42 114.77 -14.51 31.00
CA PRO A 42 113.79 -14.73 29.94
C PRO A 42 113.47 -13.43 29.18
N ASN A 43 113.55 -13.44 27.85
CA ASN A 43 113.41 -12.26 26.98
C ASN A 43 114.41 -11.11 27.27
N GLY A 44 115.55 -11.42 27.89
CA GLY A 44 116.54 -10.45 28.35
C GLY A 44 117.66 -10.11 27.35
N ALA A 45 117.49 -10.36 26.05
CA ALA A 45 118.56 -10.14 25.07
C ALA A 45 119.07 -8.69 25.08
N GLY A 46 120.36 -8.49 25.35
CA GLY A 46 121.00 -7.16 25.43
C GLY A 46 120.69 -6.36 26.69
N GLN A 47 119.99 -6.94 27.67
CA GLN A 47 119.60 -6.24 28.89
C GLN A 47 120.74 -6.19 29.92
N THR A 48 120.80 -5.08 30.65
CA THR A 48 121.70 -4.90 31.78
C THR A 48 121.25 -5.79 32.95
N VAL A 49 122.16 -6.63 33.44
CA VAL A 49 122.00 -7.49 34.60
C VAL A 49 122.92 -6.99 35.71
N ILE A 50 122.35 -6.70 36.87
CA ILE A 50 123.11 -6.30 38.07
C ILE A 50 123.10 -7.47 39.04
N VAL A 51 124.28 -7.96 39.41
CA VAL A 51 124.47 -9.01 40.40
C VAL A 51 125.19 -8.44 41.61
N ASN A 52 124.53 -8.48 42.76
CA ASN A 52 125.06 -8.01 44.02
C ASN A 52 125.39 -9.21 44.92
N LEU A 53 126.59 -9.25 45.48
CA LEU A 53 126.99 -10.16 46.55
C LEU A 53 127.11 -9.36 47.85
N GLY A 54 126.32 -9.71 48.86
CA GLY A 54 126.30 -9.05 50.17
C GLY A 54 126.64 -10.01 51.31
N PHE A 55 127.41 -9.54 52.28
CA PHE A 55 127.71 -10.26 53.52
C PHE A 55 127.01 -9.60 54.72
N TYR A 56 126.49 -10.41 55.65
CA TYR A 56 125.85 -9.95 56.89
C TYR A 56 126.82 -10.12 58.07
N TYR A 57 127.10 -9.04 58.81
CA TYR A 57 127.90 -9.06 60.04
C TYR A 57 127.04 -8.62 61.23
N PRO A 58 126.91 -9.43 62.31
CA PRO A 58 126.09 -9.04 63.46
C PRO A 58 126.80 -8.29 64.59
N ASP A 59 128.10 -7.94 64.49
CA ASP A 59 128.79 -7.44 65.68
C ASP A 59 128.53 -5.95 66.01
N ASN A 60 128.06 -5.79 67.24
CA ASN A 60 127.66 -4.58 67.94
C ASN A 60 128.75 -3.51 68.00
N TYR A 61 128.50 -2.31 67.45
CA TYR A 61 128.62 -1.00 68.10
C TYR A 61 128.53 0.11 67.03
N ILE A 62 127.58 1.04 67.21
CA ILE A 62 127.42 2.31 66.48
C ILE A 62 126.81 2.15 65.06
N GLY A 63 125.58 2.65 64.91
CA GLY A 63 124.79 2.56 63.69
C GLY A 63 125.50 3.07 62.43
N ARG A 64 125.78 2.15 61.50
CA ARG A 64 125.81 2.32 60.04
C ARG A 64 125.95 0.94 59.40
N ASP A 65 125.07 0.61 58.45
CA ASP A 65 125.11 -0.61 57.64
C ASP A 65 126.45 -0.75 56.89
N TYR A 66 127.40 -1.51 57.43
CA TYR A 66 128.55 -2.00 56.67
C TYR A 66 128.20 -3.34 56.01
N ALA A 67 127.22 -3.32 55.10
CA ALA A 67 127.09 -4.40 54.14
C ALA A 67 128.18 -4.19 53.07
N LEU A 68 129.24 -5.01 53.07
CA LEU A 68 130.14 -5.10 51.92
C LEU A 68 129.32 -5.65 50.76
N ARG A 69 128.90 -4.77 49.85
CA ARG A 69 128.14 -5.12 48.64
C ARG A 69 129.08 -5.04 47.45
N TYR A 70 129.36 -6.19 46.86
CA TYR A 70 130.08 -6.28 45.61
C TYR A 70 129.05 -6.32 44.49
N ALA A 71 129.04 -5.31 43.61
CA ALA A 71 128.11 -5.25 42.49
C ALA A 71 128.88 -5.41 41.19
N VAL A 72 128.44 -6.33 40.34
CA VAL A 72 128.92 -6.45 38.97
C VAL A 72 127.74 -6.27 38.03
N THR A 73 127.95 -5.43 37.03
CA THR A 73 127.00 -5.18 35.97
C THR A 73 127.52 -5.83 34.70
N THR A 74 126.71 -6.67 34.07
CA THR A 74 127.02 -7.28 32.77
C THR A 74 125.82 -7.15 31.83
N GLN A 75 126.00 -7.35 30.54
CA GLN A 75 124.88 -7.47 29.60
C GLN A 75 124.58 -8.95 29.35
N ALA A 76 123.30 -9.28 29.32
CA ALA A 76 122.88 -10.58 28.84
C ALA A 76 123.09 -10.70 27.32
N ASP A 77 123.55 -11.87 26.88
CA ASP A 77 123.77 -12.19 25.46
C ASP A 77 122.46 -12.18 24.65
N ALA A 78 122.55 -12.40 23.33
CA ALA A 78 121.38 -12.42 22.44
C ALA A 78 120.30 -13.46 22.83
N ASN A 79 120.64 -14.42 23.68
CA ASN A 79 119.74 -15.45 24.19
C ASN A 79 119.33 -15.18 25.65
N GLY A 80 119.65 -14.02 26.23
CA GLY A 80 119.31 -13.66 27.61
C GLY A 80 120.23 -14.29 28.67
N ASN A 81 121.33 -14.94 28.30
CA ASN A 81 122.26 -15.52 29.28
C ASN A 81 123.27 -14.49 29.76
N TYR A 82 123.63 -14.55 31.04
CA TYR A 82 124.71 -13.74 31.60
C TYR A 82 125.71 -14.61 32.36
N ARG A 83 126.96 -14.15 32.38
CA ARG A 83 128.08 -14.78 33.10
C ARG A 83 128.91 -13.70 33.78
N ILE A 84 129.31 -13.98 35.01
CA ILE A 84 130.14 -13.08 35.83
C ILE A 84 131.20 -13.95 36.49
N ALA A 85 132.47 -13.70 36.24
CA ALA A 85 133.52 -14.39 36.97
C ALA A 85 133.59 -13.85 38.40
N TYR A 86 133.92 -14.71 39.37
CA TYR A 86 134.10 -14.23 40.76
C TYR A 86 135.18 -13.15 40.87
N ALA A 87 136.16 -13.15 39.96
CA ALA A 87 137.21 -12.13 39.86
C ALA A 87 136.70 -10.73 39.45
N ASP A 88 135.50 -10.64 38.88
CA ASP A 88 134.90 -9.40 38.39
C ASP A 88 134.23 -8.58 39.50
N PHE A 89 133.98 -9.19 40.67
CA PHE A 89 133.50 -8.49 41.85
C PHE A 89 134.61 -7.60 42.44
N LYS A 90 134.74 -6.37 41.93
CA LYS A 90 135.74 -5.37 42.37
C LYS A 90 135.18 -4.39 43.41
N VAL A 91 136.07 -3.86 44.26
CA VAL A 91 135.81 -2.72 45.16
C VAL A 91 136.83 -1.62 44.86
N ASN A 92 136.40 -0.42 44.46
CA ASN A 92 137.19 0.83 44.41
C ASN A 92 138.70 0.67 44.15
N GLY A 93 139.08 -0.07 43.10
CA GLY A 93 140.48 -0.18 42.67
C GLY A 93 141.41 -1.09 43.51
N MET A 94 140.89 -1.98 44.38
CA MET A 94 141.69 -3.04 45.01
C MET A 94 141.42 -4.40 44.36
N ASP A 95 142.43 -4.97 43.69
CA ASP A 95 142.47 -6.38 43.29
C ASP A 95 142.71 -7.25 44.53
N ARG A 96 141.63 -7.60 45.24
CA ARG A 96 141.66 -8.75 46.14
C ARG A 96 140.74 -9.81 45.58
N ALA A 97 141.34 -10.85 44.99
CA ALA A 97 140.66 -12.12 44.79
C ALA A 97 140.04 -12.54 46.15
N LEU A 98 138.79 -13.03 46.13
CA LEU A 98 138.04 -13.58 47.27
C LEU A 98 138.74 -14.84 47.85
N SER A 99 139.97 -14.68 48.33
CA SER A 99 140.77 -15.71 48.98
C SER A 99 141.03 -15.23 50.40
N TYR A 100 140.61 -16.05 51.37
CA TYR A 100 140.59 -15.87 52.83
C TYR A 100 139.25 -15.41 53.45
N GLY A 101 138.37 -16.40 53.67
CA GLY A 101 137.88 -16.78 55.01
C GLY A 101 137.18 -15.72 55.86
N PHE A 102 135.85 -15.62 55.70
CA PHE A 102 134.93 -15.07 56.71
C PHE A 102 133.78 -16.08 56.94
N GLY A 103 134.13 -17.23 57.51
CA GLY A 103 133.30 -18.45 57.56
C GLY A 103 132.33 -18.55 58.74
N MET A 104 131.48 -17.55 58.99
CA MET A 104 130.42 -17.66 60.01
C MET A 104 129.01 -17.22 59.59
N TYR A 105 128.83 -16.59 58.42
CA TYR A 105 127.52 -16.09 57.99
C TYR A 105 127.23 -16.37 56.50
N PRO A 106 125.98 -16.67 56.13
CA PRO A 106 125.61 -16.84 54.73
C PRO A 106 125.74 -15.53 53.94
N ALA A 107 126.32 -15.61 52.75
CA ALA A 107 126.33 -14.49 51.81
C ALA A 107 125.01 -14.49 51.00
N ILE A 108 124.50 -13.32 50.64
CA ILE A 108 123.28 -13.20 49.83
C ILE A 108 123.67 -12.71 48.44
N LEU A 109 123.30 -13.47 47.42
CA LEU A 109 123.40 -13.08 46.03
C LEU A 109 122.05 -12.54 45.55
N THR A 110 122.00 -11.28 45.11
CA THR A 110 120.81 -10.62 44.57
C THR A 110 121.01 -10.26 43.10
N VAL A 111 120.15 -10.76 42.21
CA VAL A 111 120.13 -10.44 40.79
C VAL A 111 118.92 -9.56 40.45
N ARG A 112 119.14 -8.46 39.73
CA ARG A 112 118.08 -7.51 39.34
C ARG A 112 118.10 -7.18 37.85
N SER A 113 116.92 -7.23 37.21
CA SER A 113 116.65 -6.68 35.87
C SER A 113 115.14 -6.44 35.65
N MET A 114 114.74 -5.31 35.06
CA MET A 114 113.35 -4.91 34.73
C MET A 114 112.26 -5.23 35.79
N GLY A 115 112.51 -4.91 37.06
CA GLY A 115 111.52 -5.14 38.14
C GLY A 115 111.45 -6.59 38.65
N ILE A 116 112.23 -7.50 38.08
CA ILE A 116 112.43 -8.85 38.58
C ILE A 116 113.64 -8.84 39.53
N THR A 117 113.44 -9.33 40.76
CA THR A 117 114.51 -9.53 41.76
C THR A 117 114.54 -11.00 42.14
N ALA A 118 115.72 -11.63 42.04
CA ALA A 118 115.95 -12.99 42.53
C ALA A 118 117.06 -12.96 43.59
N GLU A 119 116.84 -13.65 44.71
CA GLU A 119 117.80 -13.74 45.82
C GLU A 119 118.13 -15.20 46.12
N ALA A 120 119.40 -15.50 46.32
CA ALA A 120 119.89 -16.81 46.70
C ALA A 120 120.90 -16.67 47.85
N ALA A 121 120.72 -17.44 48.92
CA ALA A 121 121.67 -17.50 50.02
C ALA A 121 122.79 -18.52 49.71
N VAL A 122 124.04 -18.10 49.87
CA VAL A 122 125.26 -18.91 49.78
C VAL A 122 125.66 -19.26 51.21
N GLN A 123 125.52 -20.54 51.57
CA GLN A 123 125.75 -20.99 52.95
C GLN A 123 127.24 -21.21 53.22
N PRO A 124 127.75 -20.89 54.42
CA PRO A 124 129.13 -21.20 54.82
C PRO A 124 129.25 -22.68 55.18
N VAL A 125 130.35 -23.30 54.76
CA VAL A 125 130.72 -24.71 55.04
C VAL A 125 130.50 -25.14 56.50
N SER A 126 129.40 -25.84 56.75
CA SER A 126 129.19 -26.67 57.94
C SER A 126 128.60 -28.04 57.51
N ASN A 127 128.88 -29.11 58.25
CA ASN A 127 128.53 -30.50 57.86
C ASN A 127 127.02 -30.82 57.87
N TYR A 128 126.18 -29.79 58.03
CA TYR A 128 124.73 -29.84 58.05
C TYR A 128 124.20 -29.08 56.84
N THR A 129 123.54 -29.78 55.92
CA THR A 129 122.80 -29.18 54.79
C THR A 129 121.31 -29.37 55.02
N GLY A 130 120.44 -28.63 54.32
CA GLY A 130 119.01 -28.75 54.56
C GLY A 130 118.18 -27.74 53.78
N TYR A 131 116.86 -27.77 53.96
CA TYR A 131 115.91 -26.80 53.39
C TYR A 131 114.73 -26.52 54.33
N VAL A 132 114.18 -25.30 54.27
CA VAL A 132 112.87 -24.96 54.83
C VAL A 132 111.90 -25.02 53.66
N ASN A 133 110.74 -25.66 53.84
CA ASN A 133 109.68 -25.64 52.86
C ASN A 133 109.16 -24.20 52.65
N THR A 134 108.70 -23.90 51.44
CA THR A 134 108.11 -22.59 51.13
C THR A 134 106.91 -22.29 52.03
N PHE A 135 106.85 -21.06 52.52
CA PHE A 135 105.78 -20.55 53.38
C PHE A 135 105.38 -19.12 52.96
N GLN A 136 104.17 -18.71 53.33
CA GLN A 136 103.59 -17.38 53.10
C GLN A 136 103.51 -16.61 54.42
N ILE A 137 103.57 -15.27 54.33
CA ILE A 137 103.09 -14.42 55.42
C ILE A 137 101.60 -14.76 55.61
N THR A 138 101.19 -15.16 56.82
CA THR A 138 99.91 -15.82 57.21
C THR A 138 99.97 -17.33 57.53
N ASP A 139 100.99 -18.06 57.09
CA ASP A 139 101.13 -19.48 57.44
C ASP A 139 101.43 -19.66 58.94
N ARG A 140 100.91 -20.73 59.55
CA ARG A 140 101.15 -21.06 60.97
C ARG A 140 102.07 -22.24 61.16
N VAL A 141 102.32 -23.03 60.12
CA VAL A 141 103.14 -24.25 60.19
C VAL A 141 104.35 -24.08 59.29
N ILE A 142 105.54 -24.17 59.88
CA ILE A 142 106.82 -24.16 59.16
C ILE A 142 107.44 -25.54 59.27
N SER A 143 107.88 -26.07 58.15
CA SER A 143 108.52 -27.40 58.09
C SER A 143 109.74 -27.38 57.20
N GLY A 144 110.63 -28.35 57.39
CA GLY A 144 111.86 -28.45 56.63
C GLY A 144 112.59 -29.74 56.91
N HIS A 145 113.82 -29.81 56.41
CA HIS A 145 114.71 -30.94 56.52
C HIS A 145 116.14 -30.46 56.79
N ILE A 146 116.87 -31.18 57.64
CA ILE A 146 118.27 -30.96 57.93
C ILE A 146 119.01 -32.30 57.81
N ASP A 147 119.85 -32.41 56.78
CA ASP A 147 120.77 -33.52 56.56
C ASP A 147 121.77 -33.63 57.74
N ASN A 148 122.09 -34.87 58.13
CA ASN A 148 123.08 -35.21 59.16
C ASN A 148 122.79 -34.68 60.58
N LEU A 149 121.56 -34.24 60.87
CA LEU A 149 121.14 -33.79 62.20
C LEU A 149 119.86 -34.52 62.65
N LEU A 150 119.96 -35.82 62.94
CA LEU A 150 118.82 -36.72 63.23
C LEU A 150 118.47 -36.75 64.72
N ASN A 151 117.20 -36.70 65.11
CA ASN A 151 116.75 -36.74 66.52
C ASN A 151 117.35 -35.65 67.43
N HIS A 152 117.71 -34.49 66.88
CA HIS A 152 118.35 -33.41 67.65
C HIS A 152 117.36 -32.26 67.92
N PRO A 153 117.39 -31.68 69.13
CA PRO A 153 116.60 -30.49 69.44
C PRO A 153 117.14 -29.28 68.68
N ILE A 154 116.24 -28.62 67.95
CA ILE A 154 116.50 -27.39 67.19
C ILE A 154 115.58 -26.28 67.67
N GLN A 155 116.00 -25.03 67.41
CA GLN A 155 115.19 -23.84 67.63
C GLN A 155 114.83 -23.25 66.26
N VAL A 156 113.55 -22.91 66.08
CA VAL A 156 113.04 -22.22 64.89
C VAL A 156 112.40 -20.93 65.37
N PHE A 157 112.85 -19.80 64.85
CA PHE A 157 112.29 -18.50 65.22
C PHE A 157 112.12 -17.59 64.00
N ASP A 158 111.11 -16.73 64.10
CA ASP A 158 110.87 -15.61 63.19
C ASP A 158 111.90 -14.51 63.51
N ASP A 159 112.87 -14.30 62.61
CA ASP A 159 114.01 -13.41 62.82
C ASP A 159 113.65 -11.96 62.48
N HIS A 160 112.82 -11.37 63.34
CA HIS A 160 112.64 -9.93 63.40
C HIS A 160 112.84 -9.40 64.83
N TYR A 161 113.97 -8.72 65.03
CA TYR A 161 114.16 -7.81 66.16
C TYR A 161 113.30 -6.55 65.90
N ASN A 162 112.06 -6.54 66.40
CA ASN A 162 111.30 -5.29 66.45
C ASN A 162 111.93 -4.35 67.49
N MET A 163 111.81 -3.04 67.25
CA MET A 163 112.36 -1.96 68.09
C MET A 163 111.79 -1.91 69.52
N ASP A 164 111.02 -2.91 69.96
CA ASP A 164 110.39 -3.03 71.27
C ASP A 164 111.03 -4.11 72.18
N ASN A 165 112.15 -4.71 71.78
CA ASN A 165 112.96 -5.64 72.59
C ASN A 165 112.21 -6.93 73.02
N THR A 166 111.12 -7.27 72.34
CA THR A 166 110.45 -8.56 72.48
C THR A 166 111.04 -9.52 71.44
N MET A 167 111.80 -10.54 71.88
CA MET A 167 112.27 -11.58 70.95
C MET A 167 111.07 -12.23 70.25
N GLY A 168 111.13 -12.35 68.91
CA GLY A 168 110.12 -13.03 68.10
C GLY A 168 109.83 -14.43 68.62
N ALA A 169 108.61 -14.94 68.35
CA ALA A 169 108.16 -16.23 68.86
C ALA A 169 109.21 -17.31 68.54
N THR A 170 109.86 -17.85 69.56
CA THR A 170 110.84 -18.93 69.42
C THR A 170 110.14 -20.24 69.71
N MET A 171 110.20 -21.16 68.75
CA MET A 171 109.60 -22.47 68.88
C MET A 171 110.67 -23.55 68.88
N GLU A 172 110.63 -24.43 69.87
CA GLU A 172 111.52 -25.57 69.96
C GLU A 172 110.86 -26.80 69.32
N THR A 173 111.62 -27.53 68.51
CA THR A 173 111.20 -28.82 67.96
C THR A 173 112.39 -29.77 67.91
N THR A 174 112.16 -31.02 67.54
CA THR A 174 113.23 -32.02 67.36
C THR A 174 113.13 -32.55 65.94
N THR A 175 114.26 -32.71 65.27
CA THR A 175 114.27 -33.40 63.97
C THR A 175 113.88 -34.86 64.14
N ASP A 176 113.18 -35.45 63.18
CA ASP A 176 112.88 -36.88 63.19
C ASP A 176 114.10 -37.74 62.81
N ALA A 177 113.92 -39.07 62.77
CA ALA A 177 114.97 -40.03 62.39
C ALA A 177 115.48 -39.86 60.95
N ASN A 178 114.82 -39.04 60.14
CA ASN A 178 115.20 -38.70 58.79
C ASN A 178 115.65 -37.23 58.67
N GLY A 179 115.79 -36.48 59.77
CA GLY A 179 116.21 -35.08 59.73
C GLY A 179 115.10 -34.07 59.42
N ASN A 180 113.83 -34.50 59.29
CA ASN A 180 112.72 -33.58 59.05
C ASN A 180 112.31 -32.87 60.35
N PHE A 181 111.87 -31.63 60.24
CA PHE A 181 111.24 -30.91 61.33
C PHE A 181 109.93 -30.25 60.87
N SER A 182 109.03 -30.06 61.81
CA SER A 182 107.82 -29.25 61.63
C SER A 182 107.53 -28.54 62.94
N VAL A 183 107.09 -27.29 62.84
CA VAL A 183 106.79 -26.44 63.98
C VAL A 183 105.59 -25.57 63.67
N THR A 184 104.69 -25.44 64.65
CA THR A 184 103.47 -24.64 64.52
C THR A 184 103.59 -23.43 65.43
N PHE A 185 103.55 -22.23 64.87
CA PHE A 185 103.59 -20.99 65.62
C PHE A 185 102.21 -20.68 66.25
N PRO A 186 102.17 -20.07 67.47
CA PRO A 186 100.92 -19.70 68.14
C PRO A 186 100.11 -18.67 67.36
N THR A 187 100.76 -17.85 66.55
CA THR A 187 100.15 -16.89 65.61
C THR A 187 100.70 -17.14 64.21
N ALA A 188 100.04 -16.61 63.19
CA ALA A 188 100.59 -16.65 61.85
C ALA A 188 101.95 -15.96 61.78
N VAL A 189 102.85 -16.47 60.93
CA VAL A 189 104.14 -15.86 60.65
C VAL A 189 103.89 -14.47 60.08
N SER A 190 104.37 -13.46 60.80
CA SER A 190 104.10 -12.05 60.51
C SER A 190 105.23 -11.37 59.76
N HIS A 191 106.43 -11.96 59.72
CA HIS A 191 107.58 -11.41 58.99
C HIS A 191 108.18 -12.43 58.01
N GLY A 192 109.00 -11.90 57.11
CA GLY A 192 109.50 -12.65 55.96
C GLY A 192 110.66 -13.58 56.23
N ASN A 193 111.23 -13.66 57.44
CA ASN A 193 112.52 -14.35 57.67
C ASN A 193 112.41 -15.45 58.74
N ILE A 194 112.77 -16.68 58.39
CA ILE A 194 112.86 -17.80 59.33
C ILE A 194 114.30 -18.26 59.46
N MET A 195 114.76 -18.37 60.71
CA MET A 195 116.06 -18.94 61.05
C MET A 195 115.89 -20.22 61.86
N VAL A 196 116.67 -21.24 61.50
CA VAL A 196 116.75 -22.53 62.21
C VAL A 196 118.14 -22.68 62.79
N SER A 197 118.25 -22.90 64.10
CA SER A 197 119.51 -23.05 64.82
C SER A 197 119.57 -24.36 65.64
N SER A 198 120.79 -24.85 65.91
CA SER A 198 120.99 -25.97 66.83
C SER A 198 121.12 -25.44 68.25
N LYS A 199 120.23 -25.89 69.14
CA LYS A 199 120.29 -25.50 70.57
C LYS A 199 121.58 -25.99 71.24
N ALA A 200 122.10 -27.15 70.82
CA ALA A 200 123.29 -27.75 71.39
C ALA A 200 124.60 -27.09 70.92
N LEU A 201 124.61 -26.54 69.71
CA LEU A 201 125.81 -25.97 69.08
C LEU A 201 125.81 -24.44 69.05
N ASN A 202 124.68 -23.80 69.33
CA ASN A 202 124.48 -22.34 69.29
C ASN A 202 124.94 -21.69 67.96
N ILE A 203 124.71 -22.39 66.85
CA ILE A 203 125.02 -21.93 65.49
C ILE A 203 123.75 -21.94 64.62
N PRO A 204 123.58 -20.96 63.71
CA PRO A 204 122.54 -21.00 62.69
C PRO A 204 122.83 -22.12 61.68
N ILE A 205 121.81 -22.90 61.34
CA ILE A 205 121.88 -24.05 60.43
C ILE A 205 121.27 -23.68 59.07
N LEU A 206 120.15 -22.96 59.07
CA LEU A 206 119.43 -22.64 57.85
C LEU A 206 118.67 -21.31 57.95
N HIS A 207 118.58 -20.59 56.83
CA HIS A 207 117.90 -19.30 56.70
C HIS A 207 116.98 -19.30 55.47
N ALA A 208 115.72 -18.89 55.62
CA ALA A 208 114.72 -18.88 54.53
C ALA A 208 113.84 -17.62 54.56
N ILE A 209 113.37 -17.19 53.37
CA ILE A 209 112.53 -16.00 53.19
C ILE A 209 111.13 -16.39 52.64
N ALA A 210 110.06 -15.77 53.15
CA ALA A 210 108.66 -16.00 52.77
C ALA A 210 108.32 -15.50 51.35
N ARG A 211 107.28 -16.06 50.72
CA ARG A 211 106.68 -15.52 49.48
C ARG A 211 105.66 -14.39 49.78
N ILE A 212 105.53 -13.44 48.85
CA ILE A 212 104.53 -12.35 48.87
C ILE A 212 103.78 -12.38 47.54
N ASP A 213 102.53 -12.88 47.52
CA ASP A 213 101.65 -12.79 46.35
C ASP A 213 100.61 -11.67 46.55
N SER A 214 100.74 -10.57 45.80
CA SER A 214 99.79 -9.45 45.78
C SER A 214 98.76 -9.66 44.65
N ALA A 215 97.48 -9.76 45.02
CA ALA A 215 96.33 -10.05 44.15
C ALA A 215 96.04 -8.99 43.07
N SER A 216 95.59 -9.44 41.88
CA SER A 216 94.96 -8.63 40.82
C SER A 216 93.62 -9.26 40.38
N SER A 217 92.66 -8.41 39.98
CA SER A 217 91.23 -8.71 39.80
C SER A 217 90.86 -9.48 38.52
N TYR A 218 89.78 -10.28 38.55
CA TYR A 218 89.18 -10.93 37.37
C TYR A 218 87.80 -10.34 37.06
N ASN A 219 87.58 -9.90 35.81
CA ASN A 219 86.28 -9.42 35.28
C ASN A 219 85.60 -10.50 34.42
N ALA A 220 84.27 -10.46 34.33
CA ALA A 220 83.50 -11.33 33.41
C ALA A 220 83.82 -11.02 31.94
N THR A 221 83.86 -12.06 31.10
CA THR A 221 84.20 -11.96 29.67
C THR A 221 83.04 -12.26 28.72
N SER A 222 82.01 -12.99 29.17
CA SER A 222 80.80 -13.24 28.35
C SER A 222 79.58 -13.59 29.21
N MET A 223 78.37 -13.39 28.67
CA MET A 223 77.09 -13.79 29.25
C MET A 223 76.27 -14.57 28.22
N ASN A 224 75.47 -15.55 28.66
CA ASN A 224 74.47 -16.23 27.84
C ASN A 224 73.08 -16.14 28.50
N LEU A 225 72.04 -15.88 27.70
CA LEU A 225 70.64 -15.93 28.13
C LEU A 225 69.94 -17.21 27.62
N ASN A 226 68.99 -17.74 28.40
CA ASN A 226 68.22 -18.94 28.04
C ASN A 226 67.19 -18.73 26.92
N THR A 227 66.92 -17.49 26.53
CA THR A 227 66.00 -17.15 25.44
C THR A 227 66.50 -15.93 24.68
N ALA A 228 66.23 -15.90 23.37
CA ALA A 228 66.56 -14.77 22.50
C ALA A 228 65.40 -13.77 22.35
N SER A 229 64.17 -14.14 22.73
CA SER A 229 62.98 -13.28 22.67
C SER A 229 61.84 -13.83 23.53
N ILE A 230 60.89 -12.98 23.93
CA ILE A 230 59.64 -13.40 24.59
C ILE A 230 58.46 -12.98 23.72
N ASN A 231 57.73 -13.95 23.16
CA ASN A 231 56.49 -13.71 22.41
C ASN A 231 55.36 -14.41 23.15
N THR A 232 54.48 -13.64 23.79
CA THR A 232 53.52 -14.20 24.74
C THR A 232 52.22 -13.41 24.80
N ASN A 233 51.21 -13.94 25.48
CA ASN A 233 49.95 -13.24 25.72
C ASN A 233 49.96 -12.50 27.06
N ARG A 234 49.15 -11.45 27.16
CA ARG A 234 48.89 -10.74 28.42
C ARG A 234 48.47 -11.71 29.53
N GLY A 235 48.99 -11.51 30.74
CA GLY A 235 48.72 -12.34 31.92
C GLY A 235 49.62 -13.57 32.06
N THR A 236 50.46 -13.87 31.06
CA THR A 236 51.46 -14.94 31.16
C THR A 236 52.65 -14.53 32.02
N THR A 237 53.29 -15.52 32.64
CA THR A 237 54.51 -15.36 33.42
C THR A 237 55.60 -16.32 32.94
N GLY A 238 56.85 -15.99 33.21
CA GLY A 238 57.99 -16.86 32.90
C GLY A 238 59.28 -16.38 33.55
N LYS A 239 60.42 -16.93 33.14
CA LYS A 239 61.72 -16.61 33.74
C LYS A 239 62.84 -16.53 32.70
N ILE A 240 63.67 -15.50 32.80
CA ILE A 240 64.95 -15.38 32.10
C ILE A 240 66.05 -15.86 33.04
N THR A 241 66.94 -16.70 32.53
CA THR A 241 68.13 -17.15 33.25
C THR A 241 69.36 -16.71 32.47
N ALA A 242 70.27 -16.02 33.16
CA ALA A 242 71.56 -15.57 32.62
C ALA A 242 72.72 -16.36 33.25
N THR A 243 73.72 -16.71 32.46
CA THR A 243 74.94 -17.41 32.92
C THR A 243 76.17 -16.56 32.57
N VAL A 244 76.97 -16.20 33.56
CA VAL A 244 78.16 -15.32 33.41
C VAL A 244 79.43 -16.15 33.41
N LEU A 245 80.31 -15.92 32.43
CA LEU A 245 81.56 -16.67 32.27
C LEU A 245 82.80 -15.78 32.40
N PRO A 246 83.90 -16.30 32.96
CA PRO A 246 84.04 -17.65 33.53
C PRO A 246 83.35 -17.77 34.92
N SER A 247 82.90 -18.96 35.30
CA SER A 247 81.97 -19.17 36.43
C SER A 247 82.50 -18.78 37.82
N PHE A 248 83.80 -18.46 37.95
CA PHE A 248 84.43 -18.03 39.19
C PHE A 248 84.36 -16.51 39.43
N VAL A 249 83.88 -15.72 38.45
CA VAL A 249 83.58 -14.28 38.64
C VAL A 249 82.19 -14.10 39.25
N ASP A 250 81.88 -12.89 39.76
CA ASP A 250 80.55 -12.59 40.30
C ASP A 250 79.44 -12.84 39.25
N GLN A 251 78.53 -13.74 39.62
CA GLN A 251 77.42 -14.25 38.82
C GLN A 251 76.15 -13.41 38.94
N THR A 252 76.17 -12.33 39.72
CA THR A 252 75.00 -11.48 39.95
C THR A 252 74.60 -10.75 38.66
N VAL A 253 73.32 -10.82 38.29
CA VAL A 253 72.75 -10.18 37.10
C VAL A 253 71.54 -9.36 37.49
N THR A 254 71.46 -8.13 36.99
CA THR A 254 70.29 -7.26 37.14
C THR A 254 69.43 -7.32 35.88
N TYR A 255 68.11 -7.35 36.07
CA TYR A 255 67.13 -7.36 34.98
C TYR A 255 66.33 -6.07 34.97
N THR A 256 66.12 -5.50 33.78
CA THR A 256 65.33 -4.28 33.59
C THR A 256 64.44 -4.42 32.38
N SER A 257 63.16 -4.05 32.52
CA SER A 257 62.23 -3.94 31.39
C SER A 257 62.28 -2.52 30.83
N SER A 258 62.35 -2.39 29.51
CA SER A 258 62.26 -1.09 28.83
C SER A 258 60.86 -0.48 28.90
N ASN A 259 59.83 -1.29 29.18
CA ASN A 259 58.47 -0.84 29.38
C ASN A 259 57.74 -1.73 30.40
N PRO A 260 57.86 -1.41 31.71
CA PRO A 260 57.19 -2.15 32.79
C PRO A 260 55.66 -2.20 32.67
N SER A 261 55.04 -1.27 31.94
CA SER A 261 53.60 -1.27 31.68
C SER A 261 53.17 -2.36 30.69
N VAL A 262 54.11 -2.91 29.89
CA VAL A 262 53.89 -4.03 28.95
C VAL A 262 54.35 -5.35 29.56
N ILE A 263 55.54 -5.38 30.16
CA ILE A 263 56.07 -6.57 30.84
C ILE A 263 56.93 -6.15 32.04
N THR A 264 56.69 -6.71 33.22
CA THR A 264 57.55 -6.52 34.39
C THR A 264 58.57 -7.65 34.49
N VAL A 265 59.71 -7.40 35.12
CA VAL A 265 60.71 -8.42 35.47
C VAL A 265 61.26 -8.12 36.86
N ASP A 266 61.32 -9.13 37.72
CA ASP A 266 61.86 -9.01 39.07
C ASP A 266 63.39 -9.22 39.11
N ALA A 267 64.01 -9.01 40.28
CA ALA A 267 65.45 -9.19 40.47
C ALA A 267 65.95 -10.62 40.23
N ASN A 268 65.06 -11.63 40.25
CA ASN A 268 65.37 -13.03 39.99
C ASN A 268 65.19 -13.41 38.52
N GLY A 269 64.81 -12.46 37.65
CA GLY A 269 64.54 -12.68 36.24
C GLY A 269 63.15 -13.24 35.95
N ASN A 270 62.23 -13.30 36.93
CA ASN A 270 60.84 -13.71 36.68
C ASN A 270 60.08 -12.54 36.07
N TRP A 271 59.38 -12.78 34.97
CA TRP A 271 58.64 -11.76 34.25
C TRP A 271 57.13 -12.05 34.20
N THR A 272 56.34 -10.98 34.08
CA THR A 272 54.88 -11.03 33.94
C THR A 272 54.43 -10.07 32.84
N ALA A 273 53.69 -10.57 31.86
CA ALA A 273 53.11 -9.76 30.79
C ALA A 273 51.86 -8.99 31.28
N ILE A 274 51.91 -7.66 31.24
CA ILE A 274 50.90 -6.77 31.85
C ILE A 274 49.91 -6.22 30.82
N ALA A 275 50.37 -5.81 29.64
CA ALA A 275 49.56 -5.24 28.57
C ALA A 275 50.15 -5.58 27.20
N SER A 276 49.34 -5.56 26.15
CA SER A 276 49.82 -5.77 24.79
C SER A 276 50.73 -4.64 24.33
N GLY A 277 51.76 -4.98 23.54
CA GLY A 277 52.77 -4.05 23.06
C GLY A 277 54.15 -4.68 22.93
N SER A 278 55.11 -3.86 22.54
CA SER A 278 56.51 -4.27 22.44
C SER A 278 57.33 -3.68 23.59
N ALA A 279 58.23 -4.49 24.13
CA ALA A 279 59.22 -4.08 25.12
C ALA A 279 60.54 -4.83 24.85
N SER A 280 61.51 -4.63 25.72
CA SER A 280 62.70 -5.46 25.80
C SER A 280 63.05 -5.70 27.26
N ILE A 281 63.63 -6.86 27.57
CA ILE A 281 64.23 -7.12 28.88
C ILE A 281 65.74 -7.17 28.71
N THR A 282 66.44 -6.32 29.46
CA THR A 282 67.90 -6.25 29.47
C THR A 282 68.42 -6.92 30.73
N ALA A 283 69.32 -7.88 30.56
CA ALA A 283 70.06 -8.55 31.61
C ALA A 283 71.51 -8.04 31.62
N THR A 284 71.97 -7.53 32.76
CA THR A 284 73.28 -6.89 32.91
C THR A 284 74.06 -7.55 34.05
N PRO A 285 75.22 -8.17 33.78
CA PRO A 285 76.05 -8.73 34.85
C PRO A 285 76.72 -7.62 35.66
N VAL A 286 76.67 -7.73 36.99
CA VAL A 286 77.26 -6.75 37.91
C VAL A 286 78.79 -6.70 37.77
N SER A 287 79.42 -7.85 37.47
CA SER A 287 80.86 -7.99 37.26
C SER A 287 81.40 -7.31 36.00
N ASN A 288 80.55 -7.02 35.00
CA ASN A 288 80.93 -6.29 33.79
C ASN A 288 79.69 -5.77 33.03
N ALA A 289 79.29 -4.52 33.26
CA ALA A 289 78.13 -3.93 32.60
C ALA A 289 78.23 -3.89 31.06
N GLY A 290 79.44 -3.96 30.50
CA GLY A 290 79.68 -3.99 29.05
C GLY A 290 79.18 -5.27 28.35
N LEU A 291 78.77 -6.29 29.10
CA LEU A 291 78.24 -7.55 28.58
C LEU A 291 76.71 -7.63 28.61
N ALA A 292 76.01 -6.52 28.85
CA ALA A 292 74.55 -6.48 28.88
C ALA A 292 73.93 -7.03 27.59
N GLN A 293 72.92 -7.89 27.73
CA GLN A 293 72.16 -8.43 26.61
C GLN A 293 70.69 -8.03 26.74
N SER A 294 70.10 -7.56 25.65
CA SER A 294 68.70 -7.17 25.58
C SER A 294 67.95 -8.10 24.64
N ILE A 295 66.83 -8.64 25.10
CA ILE A 295 65.94 -9.49 24.30
C ILE A 295 64.64 -8.76 23.98
N PRO A 296 64.15 -8.80 22.73
CA PRO A 296 62.86 -8.24 22.39
C PRO A 296 61.72 -9.03 23.04
N VAL A 297 60.70 -8.30 23.46
CA VAL A 297 59.45 -8.83 24.01
C VAL A 297 58.28 -8.32 23.17
N VAL A 298 57.40 -9.22 22.75
CA VAL A 298 56.11 -8.91 22.17
C VAL A 298 55.03 -9.55 23.02
N VAL A 299 54.16 -8.72 23.60
CA VAL A 299 52.96 -9.16 24.30
C VAL A 299 51.75 -8.91 23.41
N THR A 300 50.98 -9.95 23.13
CA THR A 300 49.69 -9.86 22.44
C THR A 300 48.52 -9.92 23.43
N ASP A 301 47.34 -9.49 23.01
CA ASP A 301 46.13 -9.59 23.82
C ASP A 301 45.84 -11.04 24.26
N SER A 302 45.22 -11.21 25.43
CA SER A 302 44.75 -12.52 25.87
C SER A 302 43.51 -12.97 25.09
N ALA A 303 43.21 -14.27 25.10
CA ALA A 303 41.96 -14.77 24.51
C ALA A 303 40.71 -14.08 25.12
N ALA A 304 40.77 -13.72 26.40
CA ALA A 304 39.70 -13.00 27.10
C ALA A 304 39.57 -11.54 26.63
N ASP A 305 40.68 -10.84 26.36
CA ASP A 305 40.66 -9.49 25.79
C ASP A 305 40.04 -9.47 24.39
N ILE A 306 40.44 -10.42 23.53
CA ILE A 306 39.93 -10.58 22.17
C ILE A 306 38.44 -10.93 22.19
N ALA A 307 38.02 -11.84 23.08
CA ALA A 307 36.62 -12.21 23.25
C ALA A 307 35.78 -11.01 23.75
N ARG A 308 36.25 -10.29 24.77
CA ARG A 308 35.57 -9.09 25.30
C ARG A 308 35.38 -8.02 24.25
N ALA A 309 36.39 -7.71 23.45
CA ALA A 309 36.26 -6.76 22.35
C ALA A 309 35.19 -7.21 21.34
N SER A 310 35.18 -8.50 20.99
CA SER A 310 34.21 -9.06 20.04
C SER A 310 32.78 -9.12 20.58
N VAL A 311 32.60 -9.42 21.87
CA VAL A 311 31.29 -9.46 22.54
C VAL A 311 30.75 -8.04 22.69
N ASN A 312 31.57 -7.10 23.13
CA ASN A 312 31.20 -5.70 23.25
C ASN A 312 30.72 -5.14 21.91
N ASP A 313 31.40 -5.47 20.81
CA ASP A 313 31.05 -5.02 19.46
C ASP A 313 29.65 -5.47 18.99
N LEU A 314 29.04 -6.48 19.63
CA LEU A 314 27.64 -6.86 19.34
C LEU A 314 26.63 -5.79 19.79
N PHE A 315 27.02 -4.92 20.71
CA PHE A 315 26.15 -3.97 21.40
C PHE A 315 26.40 -2.52 20.99
N ILE A 316 25.35 -1.70 21.05
CA ILE A 316 25.42 -0.26 20.76
C ILE A 316 26.50 0.39 21.64
N ASN A 317 27.35 1.22 21.02
CA ASN A 317 28.50 1.87 21.66
C ASN A 317 29.52 0.91 22.28
N ASN A 318 29.58 -0.33 21.80
CA ASN A 318 30.46 -1.38 22.28
C ASN A 318 30.31 -1.63 23.79
N ASN A 319 29.06 -1.57 24.28
CA ASN A 319 28.74 -1.71 25.70
C ASN A 319 27.59 -2.72 25.91
N PRO A 320 27.85 -3.89 26.53
CA PRO A 320 26.85 -4.92 26.82
C PRO A 320 25.68 -4.47 27.71
N ALA A 321 25.76 -3.31 28.37
CA ALA A 321 24.62 -2.72 29.07
C ALA A 321 23.50 -2.27 28.10
N ASN A 322 23.85 -1.91 26.86
CA ASN A 322 22.91 -1.46 25.84
C ASN A 322 22.27 -2.63 25.08
N HIS A 323 21.37 -2.32 24.15
CA HIS A 323 20.84 -3.31 23.19
C HIS A 323 21.87 -3.66 22.11
N ILE A 324 21.66 -4.78 21.44
CA ILE A 324 22.42 -5.16 20.25
C ILE A 324 22.32 -4.10 19.14
N LYS A 325 23.35 -4.00 18.30
CA LYS A 325 23.32 -3.15 17.11
C LYS A 325 22.31 -3.68 16.09
N ASP A 326 21.74 -2.80 15.27
CA ASP A 326 20.91 -3.22 14.12
C ASP A 326 21.66 -4.16 13.17
N THR A 327 22.97 -3.97 13.03
CA THR A 327 23.85 -4.80 12.20
C THR A 327 24.24 -6.15 12.82
N THR A 328 23.98 -6.36 14.12
CA THR A 328 24.30 -7.61 14.80
C THR A 328 23.39 -8.71 14.28
N ASN A 329 23.97 -9.75 13.69
CA ASN A 329 23.25 -10.90 13.13
C ASN A 329 23.78 -12.20 13.74
N GLN A 330 23.19 -13.34 13.37
CA GLN A 330 23.58 -14.64 13.93
C GLN A 330 25.07 -14.94 13.72
N ALA A 331 25.62 -14.63 12.55
CA ALA A 331 27.04 -14.86 12.26
C ALA A 331 27.97 -14.04 13.16
N ALA A 332 27.61 -12.81 13.51
CA ALA A 332 28.38 -11.98 14.44
C ALA A 332 28.35 -12.57 15.86
N ILE A 333 27.19 -13.04 16.32
CA ILE A 333 27.03 -13.69 17.62
C ILE A 333 27.81 -15.01 17.66
N ASP A 334 27.70 -15.85 16.62
CA ASP A 334 28.45 -17.11 16.52
C ASP A 334 29.97 -16.86 16.53
N ALA A 335 30.44 -15.81 15.85
CA ALA A 335 31.85 -15.43 15.85
C ALA A 335 32.33 -14.96 17.24
N ALA A 336 31.51 -14.21 17.98
CA ALA A 336 31.81 -13.83 19.35
C ALA A 336 31.78 -15.05 20.29
N GLN A 337 30.79 -15.93 20.13
CA GLN A 337 30.66 -17.19 20.88
C GLN A 337 31.88 -18.09 20.68
N ALA A 338 32.40 -18.19 19.45
CA ALA A 338 33.61 -18.96 19.17
C ALA A 338 34.83 -18.42 19.94
N LYS A 339 34.97 -17.09 20.05
CA LYS A 339 36.05 -16.46 20.83
C LYS A 339 35.88 -16.63 22.34
N VAL A 340 34.65 -16.56 22.85
CA VAL A 340 34.34 -16.88 24.26
C VAL A 340 34.66 -18.35 24.56
N ASN A 341 34.31 -19.27 23.65
CA ASN A 341 34.61 -20.69 23.79
C ASN A 341 36.12 -20.97 23.87
N ALA A 342 36.94 -20.20 23.16
CA ALA A 342 38.40 -20.31 23.14
C ALA A 342 39.09 -19.89 24.46
N ILE A 343 38.37 -19.29 25.42
CA ILE A 343 38.90 -19.00 26.76
C ILE A 343 38.97 -20.31 27.55
N THR A 344 40.18 -20.79 27.85
CA THR A 344 40.42 -22.03 28.62
C THR A 344 40.94 -21.79 30.03
N ASN A 345 41.59 -20.66 30.27
CA ASN A 345 42.39 -20.42 31.49
C ASN A 345 41.77 -19.36 32.43
N ASP A 346 40.55 -18.88 32.14
CA ASP A 346 39.81 -17.91 32.97
C ASP A 346 38.30 -18.21 32.93
N PRO A 347 37.80 -19.09 33.82
CA PRO A 347 36.40 -19.52 33.83
C PRO A 347 35.43 -18.41 34.28
N THR A 348 35.89 -17.49 35.13
CA THR A 348 35.06 -16.38 35.65
C THR A 348 34.77 -15.38 34.54
N GLN A 349 35.80 -14.95 33.80
CA GLN A 349 35.61 -14.01 32.68
C GLN A 349 34.88 -14.68 31.52
N LYS A 350 35.10 -15.98 31.28
CA LYS A 350 34.31 -16.74 30.31
C LYS A 350 32.82 -16.74 30.65
N ALA A 351 32.47 -16.99 31.91
CA ALA A 351 31.07 -16.99 32.35
C ALA A 351 30.42 -15.60 32.20
N GLU A 352 31.13 -14.53 32.58
CA GLU A 352 30.66 -13.15 32.39
C GLU A 352 30.37 -12.86 30.91
N LEU A 353 31.34 -13.08 30.02
CA LEU A 353 31.17 -12.85 28.59
C LEU A 353 30.08 -13.74 27.97
N GLN A 354 29.90 -14.96 28.48
CA GLN A 354 28.81 -15.83 28.06
C GLN A 354 27.45 -15.21 28.36
N THR A 355 27.26 -14.57 29.52
CA THR A 355 25.98 -13.89 29.82
C THR A 355 25.65 -12.78 28.82
N TYR A 356 26.67 -12.09 28.30
CA TYR A 356 26.48 -11.07 27.27
C TYR A 356 26.19 -11.69 25.91
N VAL A 357 26.85 -12.79 25.53
CA VAL A 357 26.50 -13.50 24.29
C VAL A 357 25.07 -14.04 24.36
N ASP A 358 24.67 -14.61 25.49
CA ASP A 358 23.30 -15.09 25.72
C ASP A 358 22.27 -13.96 25.66
N LYS A 359 22.59 -12.79 26.25
CA LYS A 359 21.78 -11.58 26.12
C LYS A 359 21.65 -11.16 24.65
N ALA A 360 22.75 -11.09 23.91
CA ALA A 360 22.73 -10.72 22.50
C ALA A 360 21.88 -11.69 21.66
N GLN A 361 22.01 -12.98 21.93
CA GLN A 361 21.21 -14.02 21.27
C GLN A 361 19.71 -13.86 21.57
N LYS A 362 19.37 -13.58 22.84
CA LYS A 362 18.00 -13.32 23.25
C LYS A 362 17.41 -12.11 22.53
N GLU A 363 18.10 -10.98 22.54
CA GLU A 363 17.63 -9.75 21.87
C GLU A 363 17.52 -9.93 20.35
N LEU A 364 18.42 -10.70 19.72
CA LEU A 364 18.32 -11.05 18.29
C LEU A 364 17.07 -11.88 18.00
N ASN A 365 16.80 -12.89 18.84
CA ASN A 365 15.61 -13.74 18.70
C ASN A 365 14.32 -12.92 18.88
N GLU A 366 14.29 -12.00 19.85
CA GLU A 366 13.18 -11.08 20.07
C GLU A 366 12.95 -10.18 18.84
N ARG A 367 14.01 -9.55 18.31
CA ARG A 367 13.93 -8.72 17.10
C ARG A 367 13.43 -9.50 15.88
N ASN A 368 13.95 -10.71 15.67
CA ASN A 368 13.50 -11.57 14.55
C ASN A 368 12.03 -11.98 14.70
N THR A 369 11.58 -12.23 15.93
CA THR A 369 10.17 -12.54 16.23
C THR A 369 9.27 -11.34 15.93
N GLU A 370 9.67 -10.15 16.36
CA GLU A 370 8.98 -8.89 16.05
C GLU A 370 8.89 -8.63 14.54
N GLU A 371 9.99 -8.83 13.80
CA GLU A 371 10.03 -8.62 12.35
C GLU A 371 9.14 -9.63 11.61
N ALA A 372 9.17 -10.91 12.00
CA ALA A 372 8.30 -11.94 11.45
C ALA A 372 6.81 -11.67 11.76
N ALA A 373 6.50 -11.17 12.95
CA ALA A 373 5.14 -10.76 13.33
C ALA A 373 4.69 -9.54 12.51
N ARG A 374 5.51 -8.48 12.40
CA ARG A 374 5.25 -7.30 11.55
C ARG A 374 4.98 -7.70 10.11
N ALA A 375 5.83 -8.53 9.51
CA ALA A 375 5.64 -9.01 8.15
C ALA A 375 4.31 -9.76 7.99
N SER A 376 3.98 -10.66 8.92
CA SER A 376 2.74 -11.45 8.87
C SER A 376 1.49 -10.61 9.04
N VAL A 377 1.51 -9.62 9.93
CA VAL A 377 0.40 -8.68 10.14
C VAL A 377 0.23 -7.78 8.93
N ASN A 378 1.32 -7.20 8.43
CA ASN A 378 1.30 -6.35 7.24
C ASN A 378 0.70 -7.09 6.04
N ASP A 379 1.04 -8.36 5.85
CA ASP A 379 0.58 -9.17 4.72
C ASP A 379 -0.94 -9.42 4.73
N LEU A 380 -1.66 -9.16 5.83
CA LEU A 380 -3.13 -9.21 5.88
C LEU A 380 -3.78 -8.05 5.11
N PHE A 381 -3.06 -6.96 4.87
CA PHE A 381 -3.59 -5.69 4.38
C PHE A 381 -3.13 -5.35 2.96
N ILE A 382 -3.95 -4.60 2.24
CA ILE A 382 -3.65 -4.15 0.87
C ILE A 382 -2.31 -3.39 0.88
N SER A 383 -1.44 -3.72 -0.08
CA SER A 383 -0.08 -3.17 -0.22
C SER A 383 0.82 -3.41 0.99
N ASN A 384 0.54 -4.45 1.78
CA ASN A 384 1.28 -4.82 2.98
C ASN A 384 1.35 -3.67 4.01
N ASN A 385 0.26 -2.91 4.15
CA ASN A 385 0.19 -1.74 5.02
C ASN A 385 -1.09 -1.77 5.89
N PRO A 386 -0.97 -1.91 7.23
CA PRO A 386 -2.10 -1.92 8.16
C PRO A 386 -2.98 -0.66 8.18
N ALA A 387 -2.54 0.44 7.58
CA ALA A 387 -3.39 1.61 7.38
C ALA A 387 -4.56 1.33 6.42
N ASN A 388 -4.38 0.40 5.48
CA ASN A 388 -5.37 0.05 4.46
C ASN A 388 -6.39 -0.99 4.99
N HIS A 389 -7.37 -1.35 4.14
CA HIS A 389 -8.25 -2.48 4.39
C HIS A 389 -7.53 -3.82 4.15
N ILE A 390 -8.08 -4.89 4.70
CA ILE A 390 -7.60 -6.25 4.45
C ILE A 390 -7.70 -6.63 2.97
N LYS A 391 -6.82 -7.53 2.51
CA LYS A 391 -6.87 -8.10 1.16
C LYS A 391 -8.12 -8.98 0.99
N ASP A 392 -8.61 -9.12 -0.23
CA ASP A 392 -9.69 -10.08 -0.55
C ASP A 392 -9.31 -11.52 -0.21
N ALA A 393 -8.04 -11.87 -0.38
CA ALA A 393 -7.49 -13.18 -0.05
C ALA A 393 -7.35 -13.44 1.46
N THR A 394 -7.45 -12.40 2.30
CA THR A 394 -7.32 -12.53 3.76
C THR A 394 -8.52 -13.30 4.31
N ASN A 395 -8.24 -14.48 4.87
CA ASN A 395 -9.22 -15.37 5.47
C ASN A 395 -8.88 -15.62 6.95
N GLN A 396 -9.73 -16.39 7.64
CA GLN A 396 -9.53 -16.63 9.07
C GLN A 396 -8.19 -17.28 9.38
N ALA A 397 -7.74 -18.24 8.56
CA ALA A 397 -6.45 -18.91 8.75
C ALA A 397 -5.26 -17.94 8.65
N ALA A 398 -5.34 -16.94 7.78
CA ALA A 398 -4.30 -15.91 7.67
C ALA A 398 -4.25 -15.02 8.92
N VAL A 399 -5.42 -14.59 9.42
CA VAL A 399 -5.53 -13.78 10.66
C VAL A 399 -5.04 -14.58 11.87
N ASP A 400 -5.44 -15.85 12.00
CA ASP A 400 -4.99 -16.74 13.07
C ASP A 400 -3.47 -16.97 13.02
N ALA A 401 -2.89 -17.14 11.82
CA ALA A 401 -1.45 -17.30 11.65
C ALA A 401 -0.67 -16.03 12.06
N ALA A 402 -1.20 -14.84 11.77
CA ALA A 402 -0.63 -13.59 12.24
C ALA A 402 -0.77 -13.45 13.76
N GLN A 403 -1.93 -13.79 14.34
CA GLN A 403 -2.19 -13.78 15.77
C GLN A 403 -1.20 -14.66 16.55
N VAL A 404 -0.90 -15.86 16.04
CA VAL A 404 0.09 -16.76 16.66
C VAL A 404 1.48 -16.12 16.74
N LYS A 405 1.91 -15.40 15.70
CA LYS A 405 3.20 -14.70 15.70
C LYS A 405 3.20 -13.48 16.62
N VAL A 406 2.11 -12.72 16.66
CA VAL A 406 1.96 -11.59 17.59
C VAL A 406 2.00 -12.07 19.04
N ASN A 407 1.35 -13.19 19.37
CA ASN A 407 1.43 -13.79 20.71
C ASN A 407 2.86 -14.16 21.15
N GLY A 408 3.76 -14.38 20.21
CA GLY A 408 5.19 -14.65 20.47
C GLY A 408 6.03 -13.39 20.75
N VAL A 409 5.51 -12.19 20.47
CA VAL A 409 6.23 -10.92 20.69
C VAL A 409 6.22 -10.56 22.17
N THR A 410 7.39 -10.49 22.79
CA THR A 410 7.57 -10.22 24.23
C THR A 410 7.60 -8.73 24.58
N ASN A 411 7.95 -7.86 23.62
CA ASN A 411 7.93 -6.41 23.80
C ASN A 411 6.48 -5.90 23.89
N PRO A 412 6.03 -5.36 25.04
CA PRO A 412 4.62 -5.05 25.26
C PRO A 412 4.11 -3.93 24.35
N THR A 413 4.95 -2.96 24.00
CA THR A 413 4.57 -1.84 23.14
C THR A 413 4.35 -2.30 21.70
N VAL A 414 5.29 -3.12 21.18
CA VAL A 414 5.20 -3.68 19.82
C VAL A 414 4.06 -4.70 19.74
N ASN A 415 3.90 -5.53 20.77
CA ASN A 415 2.80 -6.49 20.86
C ASN A 415 1.44 -5.78 20.79
N ALA A 416 1.23 -4.72 21.60
CA ALA A 416 -0.03 -3.97 21.61
C ALA A 416 -0.33 -3.29 20.27
N GLU A 417 0.69 -2.71 19.61
CA GLU A 417 0.56 -2.13 18.27
C GLU A 417 0.10 -3.17 17.25
N LEU A 418 0.80 -4.30 17.17
CA LEU A 418 0.49 -5.39 16.24
C LEU A 418 -0.84 -6.06 16.54
N GLN A 419 -1.19 -6.21 17.83
CA GLN A 419 -2.48 -6.72 18.25
C GLN A 419 -3.61 -5.83 17.77
N GLY A 420 -3.47 -4.51 17.88
CA GLY A 420 -4.45 -3.56 17.34
C GLY A 420 -4.69 -3.73 15.83
N TYR A 421 -3.63 -4.06 15.08
CA TYR A 421 -3.77 -4.38 13.66
C TYR A 421 -4.42 -5.75 13.41
N VAL A 422 -4.09 -6.78 14.17
CA VAL A 422 -4.77 -8.09 14.06
C VAL A 422 -6.26 -7.95 14.40
N ASP A 423 -6.61 -7.21 15.45
CA ASP A 423 -8.00 -6.93 15.85
C ASP A 423 -8.75 -6.18 14.75
N LYS A 424 -8.11 -5.17 14.14
CA LYS A 424 -8.65 -4.47 12.96
C LYS A 424 -8.92 -5.46 11.81
N ALA A 425 -7.94 -6.30 11.48
CA ALA A 425 -8.09 -7.28 10.40
C ALA A 425 -9.23 -8.27 10.67
N GLN A 426 -9.35 -8.74 11.92
CA GLN A 426 -10.44 -9.61 12.34
C GLN A 426 -11.80 -8.92 12.25
N ALA A 427 -11.90 -7.66 12.67
CA ALA A 427 -13.14 -6.88 12.60
C ALA A 427 -13.58 -6.67 11.14
N GLU A 428 -12.65 -6.30 10.25
CA GLU A 428 -12.95 -6.14 8.82
C GLU A 428 -13.32 -7.48 8.16
N LEU A 429 -12.67 -8.59 8.52
CA LEU A 429 -13.02 -9.93 8.04
C LEU A 429 -14.43 -10.33 8.48
N ASN A 430 -14.75 -10.11 9.75
CA ASN A 430 -16.08 -10.38 10.30
C ASN A 430 -17.15 -9.53 9.59
N ALA A 431 -16.89 -8.24 9.35
CA ALA A 431 -17.80 -7.35 8.63
C ALA A 431 -18.04 -7.82 7.19
N ARG A 432 -16.98 -8.22 6.47
CA ARG A 432 -17.08 -8.78 5.11
C ARG A 432 -17.87 -10.08 5.08
N ASN A 433 -17.65 -10.99 6.02
CA ASN A 433 -18.40 -12.25 6.11
C ASN A 433 -19.88 -12.03 6.47
N ALA A 434 -20.16 -11.10 7.38
CA ALA A 434 -21.52 -10.70 7.72
C ALA A 434 -22.24 -10.09 6.52
N LEU A 435 -21.57 -9.21 5.76
CA LEU A 435 -22.11 -8.63 4.53
C LEU A 435 -22.42 -9.72 3.51
N ALA A 436 -21.49 -10.64 3.24
CA ALA A 436 -21.72 -11.75 2.31
C ALA A 436 -22.93 -12.61 2.71
N THR A 437 -23.07 -12.90 4.01
CA THR A 437 -24.21 -13.65 4.56
C THR A 437 -25.52 -12.89 4.38
N ALA A 438 -25.55 -11.60 4.69
CA ALA A 438 -26.72 -10.75 4.51
C ALA A 438 -27.11 -10.61 3.02
N THR A 439 -26.13 -10.41 2.13
CA THR A 439 -26.33 -10.37 0.68
C THR A 439 -26.93 -11.67 0.17
N ALA A 440 -26.41 -12.83 0.59
CA ALA A 440 -26.96 -14.13 0.21
C ALA A 440 -28.40 -14.31 0.72
N ALA A 441 -28.68 -13.93 1.96
CA ALA A 441 -30.03 -14.00 2.54
C ALA A 441 -31.03 -13.14 1.76
N VAL A 442 -30.67 -11.90 1.42
CA VAL A 442 -31.51 -10.99 0.61
C VAL A 442 -31.72 -11.54 -0.79
N ASN A 443 -30.65 -11.92 -1.49
CA ASN A 443 -30.75 -12.48 -2.85
C ASN A 443 -31.61 -13.75 -2.89
N ASN A 444 -31.61 -14.55 -1.81
CA ASN A 444 -32.43 -15.75 -1.73
C ASN A 444 -33.94 -15.48 -1.66
N LEU A 445 -34.38 -14.25 -1.34
CA LEU A 445 -35.79 -13.84 -1.38
C LEU A 445 -36.31 -13.67 -2.81
N PHE A 446 -35.42 -13.40 -3.78
CA PHE A 446 -35.77 -13.01 -5.13
C PHE A 446 -35.51 -14.11 -6.15
N SER A 447 -36.35 -14.19 -7.18
CA SER A 447 -36.16 -15.12 -8.31
C SER A 447 -35.15 -14.62 -9.34
N ASN A 448 -34.79 -13.34 -9.30
CA ASN A 448 -33.90 -12.68 -10.25
C ASN A 448 -32.78 -11.83 -9.61
N PRO A 449 -31.98 -12.38 -8.69
CA PRO A 449 -30.82 -11.69 -8.17
C PRO A 449 -29.78 -11.41 -9.28
N PRO A 450 -29.01 -10.31 -9.21
CA PRO A 450 -29.03 -9.29 -8.15
C PRO A 450 -30.00 -8.12 -8.43
N THR A 451 -30.84 -8.20 -9.47
CA THR A 451 -31.78 -7.12 -9.83
C THR A 451 -32.93 -6.98 -8.85
N ASN A 452 -33.30 -8.08 -8.17
CA ASN A 452 -34.21 -8.10 -7.02
C ASN A 452 -35.56 -7.41 -7.28
N THR A 453 -36.16 -7.65 -8.46
CA THR A 453 -37.46 -7.07 -8.85
C THR A 453 -38.63 -8.05 -8.81
N ALA A 454 -38.38 -9.35 -8.60
CA ALA A 454 -39.42 -10.37 -8.47
C ALA A 454 -39.10 -11.35 -7.32
N LEU A 455 -40.08 -11.61 -6.45
CA LEU A 455 -39.93 -12.59 -5.37
C LEU A 455 -39.97 -14.03 -5.90
N LYS A 456 -39.40 -14.96 -5.14
CA LYS A 456 -39.72 -16.39 -5.30
C LYS A 456 -41.10 -16.68 -4.71
N ASP A 457 -41.82 -17.61 -5.31
CA ASP A 457 -43.13 -18.06 -4.80
C ASP A 457 -43.04 -18.67 -3.39
N SER A 458 -41.87 -19.22 -3.03
CA SER A 458 -41.59 -19.79 -1.71
C SER A 458 -41.22 -18.76 -0.65
N THR A 459 -41.09 -17.47 -1.00
CA THR A 459 -40.69 -16.43 -0.04
C THR A 459 -41.79 -16.19 0.98
N THR A 460 -41.43 -16.27 2.26
CA THR A 460 -42.33 -16.01 3.40
C THR A 460 -41.93 -14.75 4.15
N GLN A 461 -42.83 -14.17 4.95
CA GLN A 461 -42.50 -13.02 5.80
C GLN A 461 -41.34 -13.35 6.76
N ALA A 462 -41.29 -14.57 7.30
CA ALA A 462 -40.20 -14.99 8.19
C ALA A 462 -38.83 -14.97 7.49
N MET A 463 -38.76 -15.30 6.20
CA MET A 463 -37.52 -15.19 5.42
C MET A 463 -37.11 -13.72 5.21
N ILE A 464 -38.07 -12.85 4.92
CA ILE A 464 -37.84 -11.40 4.78
C ILE A 464 -37.34 -10.82 6.11
N ASP A 465 -37.95 -11.20 7.23
CA ASP A 465 -37.58 -10.74 8.57
C ASP A 465 -36.19 -11.24 8.98
N ALA A 466 -35.87 -12.51 8.68
CA ALA A 466 -34.54 -13.07 8.93
C ALA A 466 -33.45 -12.35 8.11
N ALA A 467 -33.71 -12.10 6.82
CA ALA A 467 -32.79 -11.32 5.98
C ALA A 467 -32.66 -9.87 6.47
N SER A 468 -33.77 -9.24 6.88
CA SER A 468 -33.79 -7.89 7.47
C SER A 468 -32.96 -7.82 8.75
N ALA A 469 -33.06 -8.81 9.63
CA ALA A 469 -32.26 -8.89 10.86
C ALA A 469 -30.74 -8.95 10.56
N LEU A 470 -30.34 -9.78 9.58
CA LEU A 470 -28.94 -9.87 9.13
C LEU A 470 -28.45 -8.54 8.56
N VAL A 471 -29.25 -7.89 7.71
CA VAL A 471 -28.90 -6.58 7.12
C VAL A 471 -28.80 -5.50 8.20
N ASN A 472 -29.71 -5.50 9.18
CA ASN A 472 -29.72 -4.51 10.26
C ASN A 472 -28.52 -4.64 11.19
N ALA A 473 -27.99 -5.85 11.37
CA ALA A 473 -26.77 -6.11 12.14
C ALA A 473 -25.48 -5.62 11.46
N LEU A 474 -25.50 -5.29 10.16
CA LEU A 474 -24.33 -4.77 9.46
C LEU A 474 -23.93 -3.36 9.94
N PRO A 475 -22.65 -2.99 9.93
CA PRO A 475 -22.22 -1.60 10.07
C PRO A 475 -22.81 -0.69 8.99
N ALA A 476 -22.88 0.63 9.24
CA ALA A 476 -23.38 1.58 8.26
C ALA A 476 -22.47 1.63 7.01
N SER A 477 -23.03 1.34 5.84
CA SER A 477 -22.34 1.35 4.55
C SER A 477 -23.34 1.54 3.41
N THR A 478 -22.84 1.87 2.22
CA THR A 478 -23.67 1.93 0.99
C THR A 478 -24.31 0.58 0.67
N ASP A 479 -23.61 -0.52 0.93
CA ASP A 479 -24.14 -1.88 0.71
C ASP A 479 -25.28 -2.20 1.66
N LYS A 480 -25.16 -1.81 2.94
CA LYS A 480 -26.27 -1.93 3.90
C LYS A 480 -27.49 -1.16 3.39
N THR A 481 -27.31 0.09 2.95
CA THR A 481 -28.41 0.90 2.40
C THR A 481 -29.05 0.25 1.17
N LYS A 482 -28.24 -0.31 0.26
CA LYS A 482 -28.77 -1.05 -0.90
C LYS A 482 -29.57 -2.27 -0.48
N LEU A 483 -29.05 -3.10 0.43
CA LEU A 483 -29.75 -4.28 0.93
C LEU A 483 -31.03 -3.91 1.68
N GLN A 484 -31.06 -2.79 2.41
CA GLN A 484 -32.29 -2.25 3.02
C GLN A 484 -33.32 -1.82 1.97
N GLY A 485 -32.87 -1.22 0.87
CA GLY A 485 -33.70 -0.95 -0.31
C GLY A 485 -34.29 -2.23 -0.91
N ASP A 486 -33.47 -3.27 -1.06
CA ASP A 486 -33.91 -4.58 -1.56
C ASP A 486 -34.93 -5.22 -0.58
N ILE A 487 -34.72 -5.16 0.74
CA ILE A 487 -35.71 -5.60 1.75
C ILE A 487 -37.02 -4.81 1.66
N THR A 488 -36.95 -3.50 1.39
CA THR A 488 -38.15 -2.66 1.19
C THR A 488 -38.92 -3.08 -0.06
N THR A 489 -38.21 -3.38 -1.14
CA THR A 489 -38.77 -3.92 -2.38
C THR A 489 -39.41 -5.29 -2.13
N ALA A 490 -38.74 -6.19 -1.41
CA ALA A 490 -39.28 -7.49 -1.02
C ALA A 490 -40.60 -7.33 -0.24
N ASN A 491 -40.63 -6.47 0.78
CA ASN A 491 -41.84 -6.20 1.55
C ASN A 491 -42.96 -5.61 0.67
N THR A 492 -42.64 -4.72 -0.26
CA THR A 492 -43.61 -4.10 -1.17
C THR A 492 -44.24 -5.16 -2.08
N LEU A 493 -43.41 -5.95 -2.76
CA LEU A 493 -43.85 -7.02 -3.67
C LEU A 493 -44.62 -8.12 -2.93
N PHE A 494 -44.16 -8.51 -1.73
CA PHE A 494 -44.86 -9.50 -0.92
C PHE A 494 -46.28 -9.04 -0.61
N ASN A 495 -46.42 -7.76 -0.27
CA ASN A 495 -47.68 -7.11 0.11
C ASN A 495 -48.59 -6.67 -1.04
N GLN A 496 -48.10 -6.70 -2.28
CA GLN A 496 -48.87 -6.37 -3.47
C GLN A 496 -49.83 -7.52 -3.82
N ILE A 497 -51.06 -7.20 -4.22
CA ILE A 497 -52.04 -8.16 -4.71
C ILE A 497 -52.72 -7.59 -5.96
N THR A 498 -52.91 -8.43 -6.97
CA THR A 498 -53.59 -8.06 -8.22
C THR A 498 -55.05 -7.74 -7.92
N GLN A 499 -55.53 -6.61 -8.43
CA GLN A 499 -56.92 -6.18 -8.24
C GLN A 499 -57.88 -7.22 -8.82
N THR A 500 -58.82 -7.68 -7.99
CA THR A 500 -59.89 -8.57 -8.43
C THR A 500 -60.85 -7.80 -9.33
N THR A 501 -61.37 -8.45 -10.36
CA THR A 501 -62.42 -7.95 -11.26
C THR A 501 -63.50 -9.01 -11.40
N ILE A 502 -64.73 -8.58 -11.67
CA ILE A 502 -65.89 -9.46 -11.89
C ILE A 502 -66.68 -8.92 -13.07
N GLY A 503 -67.07 -9.78 -14.01
CA GLY A 503 -67.88 -9.41 -15.18
C GLY A 503 -69.30 -8.98 -14.81
N ALA A 504 -69.97 -8.26 -15.71
CA ALA A 504 -71.39 -7.92 -15.54
C ALA A 504 -72.26 -9.19 -15.53
N LEU A 505 -73.32 -9.19 -14.71
CA LEU A 505 -74.22 -10.32 -14.55
C LEU A 505 -75.68 -9.88 -14.68
N THR A 506 -76.50 -10.74 -15.28
CA THR A 506 -77.95 -10.60 -15.41
C THR A 506 -78.69 -11.73 -14.69
N THR A 507 -80.01 -11.65 -14.57
CA THR A 507 -80.84 -12.74 -14.01
C THR A 507 -80.68 -14.06 -14.76
N GLU A 508 -80.21 -14.02 -16.01
CA GLU A 508 -79.99 -15.20 -16.85
C GLU A 508 -78.56 -15.76 -16.78
N SER A 509 -77.64 -15.07 -16.10
CA SER A 509 -76.24 -15.52 -16.01
C SER A 509 -76.11 -16.82 -15.22
N THR A 510 -75.47 -17.83 -15.82
CA THR A 510 -75.21 -19.16 -15.24
C THR A 510 -73.74 -19.39 -14.87
N SER A 511 -72.90 -18.37 -15.07
CA SER A 511 -71.48 -18.40 -14.73
C SER A 511 -71.02 -17.01 -14.32
N VAL A 512 -70.00 -16.97 -13.47
CA VAL A 512 -69.28 -15.75 -13.08
C VAL A 512 -67.83 -15.88 -13.48
N SER A 513 -67.26 -14.84 -14.06
CA SER A 513 -65.87 -14.81 -14.49
C SER A 513 -65.23 -13.47 -14.19
N GLY A 514 -63.90 -13.47 -14.12
CA GLY A 514 -63.12 -12.28 -13.85
C GLY A 514 -61.62 -12.58 -13.78
N LYS A 515 -60.87 -11.62 -13.25
CA LYS A 515 -59.43 -11.76 -12.97
C LYS A 515 -59.13 -11.46 -11.51
N GLY A 516 -58.02 -11.98 -11.01
CA GLY A 516 -57.50 -11.73 -9.67
C GLY A 516 -56.03 -12.15 -9.57
N GLU A 517 -55.51 -12.19 -8.34
CA GLU A 517 -54.14 -12.67 -8.07
C GLU A 517 -53.96 -14.11 -8.60
N PRO A 518 -52.93 -14.42 -9.41
CA PRO A 518 -52.71 -15.77 -9.93
C PRO A 518 -52.57 -16.85 -8.85
N ASN A 519 -53.00 -18.08 -9.18
CA ASN A 519 -52.90 -19.28 -8.34
C ASN A 519 -53.45 -19.12 -6.90
N SER A 520 -54.33 -18.15 -6.67
CA SER A 520 -54.80 -17.74 -5.34
C SER A 520 -56.23 -18.20 -5.10
N ASP A 521 -56.56 -18.43 -3.83
CA ASP A 521 -57.90 -18.87 -3.44
C ASP A 521 -58.92 -17.76 -3.70
N ILE A 522 -60.09 -18.12 -4.23
CA ILE A 522 -61.18 -17.20 -4.53
C ILE A 522 -62.50 -17.73 -4.00
N VAL A 523 -63.30 -16.81 -3.43
CA VAL A 523 -64.66 -17.07 -2.95
C VAL A 523 -65.62 -16.08 -3.60
N ILE A 524 -66.70 -16.58 -4.20
CA ILE A 524 -67.79 -15.78 -4.75
C ILE A 524 -68.99 -15.86 -3.80
N LYS A 525 -69.53 -14.71 -3.39
CA LYS A 525 -70.68 -14.62 -2.49
C LYS A 525 -71.82 -13.79 -3.08
N ASN A 526 -73.05 -14.17 -2.78
CA ASN A 526 -74.22 -13.29 -2.85
C ASN A 526 -74.59 -12.88 -1.41
N GLY A 527 -74.34 -11.61 -1.06
CA GLY A 527 -74.41 -11.16 0.33
C GLY A 527 -73.45 -11.96 1.23
N THR A 528 -74.00 -12.68 2.22
CA THR A 528 -73.23 -13.54 3.13
C THR A 528 -73.05 -14.98 2.63
N THR A 529 -73.81 -15.40 1.62
CA THR A 529 -73.86 -16.79 1.16
C THR A 529 -72.79 -17.05 0.11
N THR A 530 -71.93 -18.04 0.31
CA THR A 530 -70.99 -18.51 -0.71
C THR A 530 -71.74 -19.27 -1.80
N ILE A 531 -71.58 -18.85 -3.05
CA ILE A 531 -72.23 -19.45 -4.22
C ILE A 531 -71.23 -20.17 -5.14
N ALA A 532 -69.94 -19.86 -5.02
CA ALA A 532 -68.85 -20.61 -5.65
C ALA A 532 -67.52 -20.35 -4.91
N SER A 533 -66.57 -21.29 -5.02
CA SER A 533 -65.20 -21.12 -4.55
C SER A 533 -64.23 -21.95 -5.40
N GLY A 534 -62.95 -21.58 -5.37
CA GLY A 534 -61.90 -22.29 -6.09
C GLY A 534 -60.59 -21.53 -6.08
N LYS A 535 -59.82 -21.63 -7.17
CA LYS A 535 -58.59 -20.87 -7.39
C LYS A 535 -58.62 -20.13 -8.73
N THR A 536 -57.93 -19.00 -8.79
CA THR A 536 -57.53 -18.40 -10.07
C THR A 536 -56.44 -19.24 -10.74
N ASP A 537 -56.38 -19.21 -12.07
CA ASP A 537 -55.32 -19.88 -12.82
C ASP A 537 -53.99 -19.12 -12.79
N SER A 538 -52.97 -19.63 -13.49
CA SER A 538 -51.64 -19.01 -13.57
C SER A 538 -51.63 -17.65 -14.29
N SER A 539 -52.68 -17.32 -15.03
CA SER A 539 -52.89 -16.01 -15.65
C SER A 539 -53.72 -15.05 -14.78
N GLY A 540 -54.19 -15.52 -13.62
CA GLY A 540 -55.11 -14.80 -12.75
C GLY A 540 -56.56 -14.85 -13.19
N SER A 541 -56.92 -15.62 -14.21
CA SER A 541 -58.30 -15.72 -14.68
C SER A 541 -59.08 -16.73 -13.86
N TYR A 542 -60.40 -16.52 -13.73
CA TYR A 542 -61.30 -17.49 -13.11
C TYR A 542 -62.66 -17.51 -13.82
N SER A 543 -63.31 -18.66 -13.80
CA SER A 543 -64.70 -18.84 -14.24
C SER A 543 -65.34 -19.96 -13.43
N PHE A 544 -66.49 -19.68 -12.80
CA PHE A 544 -67.24 -20.67 -12.03
C PHE A 544 -68.70 -20.67 -12.47
N ASN A 545 -69.28 -21.87 -12.57
CA ASN A 545 -70.71 -22.01 -12.76
C ASN A 545 -71.44 -21.57 -11.49
N ILE A 546 -72.52 -20.81 -11.66
CA ILE A 546 -73.39 -20.35 -10.56
C ILE A 546 -74.86 -20.57 -10.95
N ALA A 547 -75.73 -20.78 -9.96
CA ALA A 547 -77.17 -20.72 -10.21
C ALA A 547 -77.60 -19.30 -10.59
N LYS A 548 -78.68 -19.17 -11.37
CA LYS A 548 -79.31 -17.88 -11.67
C LYS A 548 -79.62 -17.11 -10.40
N GLN A 549 -79.32 -15.82 -10.38
CA GLN A 549 -79.45 -14.95 -9.20
C GLN A 549 -80.59 -13.96 -9.40
N ALA A 550 -81.26 -13.58 -8.30
CA ALA A 550 -82.36 -12.62 -8.36
C ALA A 550 -81.87 -11.22 -8.76
N GLY A 551 -82.69 -10.52 -9.56
CA GLY A 551 -82.43 -9.14 -9.98
C GLY A 551 -82.18 -8.23 -8.77
N GLY A 552 -81.15 -7.40 -8.86
CA GLY A 552 -80.76 -6.49 -7.79
C GLY A 552 -79.84 -7.06 -6.71
N SER A 553 -79.55 -8.36 -6.72
CA SER A 553 -78.55 -8.98 -5.83
C SER A 553 -77.14 -8.45 -6.11
N THR A 554 -76.28 -8.39 -5.10
CA THR A 554 -74.86 -8.02 -5.26
C THR A 554 -73.98 -9.26 -5.12
N ILE A 555 -73.24 -9.56 -6.18
CA ILE A 555 -72.27 -10.66 -6.20
C ILE A 555 -70.89 -10.08 -5.95
N THR A 556 -70.18 -10.64 -4.97
CA THR A 556 -68.83 -10.22 -4.58
C THR A 556 -67.85 -11.37 -4.77
N ALA A 557 -66.78 -11.13 -5.52
CA ALA A 557 -65.62 -11.99 -5.60
C ALA A 557 -64.54 -11.50 -4.62
N THR A 558 -64.01 -12.41 -3.81
CA THR A 558 -62.89 -12.14 -2.89
C THR A 558 -61.76 -13.11 -3.20
N VAL A 559 -60.62 -12.58 -3.67
CA VAL A 559 -59.38 -13.35 -3.87
C VAL A 559 -58.48 -13.15 -2.67
N THR A 560 -57.91 -14.23 -2.15
CA THR A 560 -56.97 -14.25 -1.02
C THR A 560 -55.62 -14.75 -1.49
N LYS A 561 -54.61 -13.89 -1.42
CA LYS A 561 -53.24 -14.22 -1.82
C LYS A 561 -52.66 -15.29 -0.90
N ALA A 562 -52.22 -16.40 -1.49
CA ALA A 562 -51.77 -17.57 -0.73
C ALA A 562 -50.55 -17.29 0.17
N SER A 563 -49.66 -16.38 -0.24
CA SER A 563 -48.38 -16.14 0.46
C SER A 563 -48.53 -15.36 1.77
N ASN A 564 -49.57 -14.55 1.94
CA ASN A 564 -49.72 -13.66 3.10
C ASN A 564 -51.16 -13.39 3.56
N GLY A 565 -52.15 -14.04 2.95
CA GLY A 565 -53.55 -13.91 3.35
C GLY A 565 -54.19 -12.55 3.02
N LYS A 566 -53.52 -11.64 2.30
CA LYS A 566 -54.15 -10.39 1.86
C LYS A 566 -55.27 -10.68 0.88
N THR A 567 -56.32 -9.85 0.92
CA THR A 567 -57.49 -10.02 0.08
C THR A 567 -57.69 -8.86 -0.88
N SER A 568 -58.18 -9.15 -2.08
CA SER A 568 -58.71 -8.17 -3.02
C SER A 568 -60.15 -8.56 -3.37
N THR A 569 -61.02 -7.57 -3.54
CA THR A 569 -62.45 -7.81 -3.79
C THR A 569 -62.96 -7.02 -5.00
N ALA A 570 -63.96 -7.58 -5.66
CA ALA A 570 -64.76 -6.91 -6.69
C ALA A 570 -66.22 -7.30 -6.54
N SER A 571 -67.14 -6.41 -6.87
CA SER A 571 -68.56 -6.71 -6.84
C SER A 571 -69.30 -6.16 -8.04
N THR A 572 -70.41 -6.83 -8.37
CA THR A 572 -71.33 -6.41 -9.42
C THR A 572 -72.76 -6.66 -8.98
N LYS A 573 -73.69 -5.86 -9.48
CA LYS A 573 -75.12 -6.01 -9.20
C LYS A 573 -75.78 -6.78 -10.35
N ILE A 574 -76.62 -7.75 -10.03
CA ILE A 574 -77.41 -8.49 -11.02
C ILE A 574 -78.41 -7.51 -11.66
N VAL A 575 -78.29 -7.32 -12.98
CA VAL A 575 -79.23 -6.52 -13.77
C VAL A 575 -80.43 -7.38 -14.18
N ASP A 576 -81.63 -6.83 -14.04
CA ASP A 576 -82.88 -7.51 -14.39
C ASP A 576 -83.24 -7.31 -15.88
N ASP A 577 -83.84 -8.32 -16.49
CA ASP A 577 -84.20 -8.34 -17.91
C ASP A 577 -85.38 -7.39 -18.24
N ALA A 578 -85.42 -6.82 -19.45
CA ALA A 578 -86.43 -5.84 -19.86
C ALA A 578 -87.74 -6.52 -20.35
N ILE A 579 -88.88 -5.82 -20.35
CA ILE A 579 -90.15 -6.29 -20.95
C ILE A 579 -90.44 -5.55 -22.27
N THR A 580 -90.88 -6.28 -23.30
CA THR A 580 -91.28 -5.72 -24.60
C THR A 580 -92.58 -4.91 -24.48
N GLN A 581 -92.62 -3.75 -25.16
CA GLN A 581 -93.77 -2.84 -25.12
C GLN A 581 -95.04 -3.45 -25.73
N THR A 582 -96.17 -3.32 -25.02
CA THR A 582 -97.49 -3.77 -25.47
C THR A 582 -98.11 -2.77 -26.44
N THR A 583 -98.87 -3.26 -27.41
CA THR A 583 -99.68 -2.49 -28.38
C THR A 583 -101.10 -3.05 -28.46
N ILE A 584 -102.05 -2.25 -28.92
CA ILE A 584 -103.45 -2.63 -29.16
C ILE A 584 -103.95 -1.97 -30.45
N GLY A 585 -104.67 -2.71 -31.29
CA GLY A 585 -105.28 -2.21 -32.54
C GLY A 585 -106.52 -1.36 -32.29
N ALA A 586 -106.90 -0.53 -33.25
CA ALA A 586 -108.09 0.33 -33.18
C ALA A 586 -109.40 -0.48 -33.16
N LEU A 587 -110.45 0.07 -32.54
CA LEU A 587 -111.75 -0.58 -32.34
C LEU A 587 -112.94 0.37 -32.65
N THR A 588 -114.05 -0.17 -33.15
CA THR A 588 -115.31 0.54 -33.44
C THR A 588 -116.49 -0.13 -32.73
N THR A 589 -117.68 0.49 -32.75
CA THR A 589 -118.92 -0.11 -32.20
C THR A 589 -119.26 -1.47 -32.80
N ASP A 590 -118.72 -1.79 -33.99
CA ASP A 590 -118.90 -3.07 -34.66
C ASP A 590 -117.80 -4.10 -34.39
N SER A 591 -116.71 -3.72 -33.72
CA SER A 591 -115.61 -4.65 -33.44
C SER A 591 -116.05 -5.82 -32.55
N THR A 592 -115.73 -7.04 -33.00
CA THR A 592 -116.01 -8.31 -32.31
C THR A 592 -114.73 -9.01 -31.83
N SER A 593 -113.57 -8.38 -32.00
CA SER A 593 -112.27 -8.90 -31.56
C SER A 593 -111.29 -7.76 -31.28
N VAL A 594 -110.30 -8.03 -30.42
CA VAL A 594 -109.20 -7.13 -30.07
C VAL A 594 -107.86 -7.84 -30.31
N SER A 595 -106.87 -7.14 -30.85
CA SER A 595 -105.55 -7.71 -31.16
C SER A 595 -104.42 -6.72 -30.97
N GLY A 596 -103.20 -7.22 -30.81
CA GLY A 596 -101.99 -6.40 -30.69
C GLY A 596 -100.72 -7.24 -30.50
N LYS A 597 -99.65 -6.60 -30.03
CA LYS A 597 -98.37 -7.25 -29.69
C LYS A 597 -97.96 -6.97 -28.23
N GLY A 598 -97.09 -7.81 -27.67
CA GLY A 598 -96.45 -7.64 -26.36
C GLY A 598 -95.31 -8.63 -26.17
N GLU A 599 -94.80 -8.77 -24.94
CA GLU A 599 -93.77 -9.77 -24.61
C GLU A 599 -94.22 -11.17 -25.02
N ALA A 600 -93.38 -11.95 -25.71
CA ALA A 600 -93.72 -13.29 -26.17
C ALA A 600 -94.03 -14.26 -25.03
N ASN A 601 -94.95 -15.21 -25.27
CA ASN A 601 -95.36 -16.27 -24.33
C ASN A 601 -95.76 -15.74 -22.93
N SER A 602 -96.24 -14.51 -22.83
CA SER A 602 -96.50 -13.82 -21.57
C SER A 602 -97.99 -13.61 -21.35
N ALA A 603 -98.41 -13.59 -20.07
CA ALA A 603 -99.82 -13.46 -19.72
C ALA A 603 -100.33 -12.07 -20.11
N ILE A 604 -101.54 -11.99 -20.69
CA ILE A 604 -102.18 -10.75 -21.10
C ILE A 604 -103.63 -10.66 -20.60
N VAL A 605 -104.05 -9.47 -20.20
CA VAL A 605 -105.41 -9.15 -19.78
C VAL A 605 -105.93 -7.94 -20.55
N ILE A 606 -107.14 -8.03 -21.10
CA ILE A 606 -107.85 -6.95 -21.78
C ILE A 606 -109.06 -6.49 -20.96
N LYS A 607 -109.18 -5.19 -20.70
CA LYS A 607 -110.25 -4.59 -19.90
C LYS A 607 -110.97 -3.46 -20.65
N ASN A 608 -112.27 -3.30 -20.42
CA ASN A 608 -112.99 -2.05 -20.67
C ASN A 608 -113.17 -1.32 -19.33
N GLY A 609 -112.48 -0.20 -19.14
CA GLY A 609 -112.38 0.44 -17.82
C GLY A 609 -111.83 -0.53 -16.76
N THR A 610 -112.63 -0.84 -15.73
CA THR A 610 -112.27 -1.78 -14.65
C THR A 610 -112.65 -3.24 -14.95
N THR A 611 -113.52 -3.48 -15.94
CA THR A 611 -114.07 -4.80 -16.24
C THR A 611 -113.18 -5.57 -17.19
N THR A 612 -112.76 -6.78 -16.81
CA THR A 612 -112.04 -7.69 -17.72
C THR A 612 -112.99 -8.25 -18.77
N ILE A 613 -112.62 -8.10 -20.03
CA ILE A 613 -113.42 -8.55 -21.18
C ILE A 613 -112.74 -9.69 -21.96
N ALA A 614 -111.41 -9.87 -21.81
CA ALA A 614 -110.68 -11.03 -22.30
C ALA A 614 -109.37 -11.22 -21.53
N SER A 615 -108.82 -12.45 -21.52
CA SER A 615 -107.49 -12.76 -21.00
C SER A 615 -106.89 -13.98 -21.70
N GLY A 616 -105.56 -14.11 -21.67
CA GLY A 616 -104.84 -15.24 -22.26
C GLY A 616 -103.33 -15.07 -22.21
N GLN A 617 -102.64 -15.57 -23.23
CA GLN A 617 -101.19 -15.39 -23.45
C GLN A 617 -100.91 -14.85 -24.85
N THR A 618 -99.83 -14.09 -24.99
CA THR A 618 -99.24 -13.78 -26.29
C THR A 618 -98.54 -15.01 -26.87
N ASP A 619 -98.46 -15.11 -28.19
CA ASP A 619 -97.76 -16.21 -28.86
C ASP A 619 -96.21 -16.06 -28.77
N SER A 620 -95.49 -17.01 -29.38
CA SER A 620 -94.02 -17.01 -29.41
C SER A 620 -93.39 -15.83 -30.17
N ALA A 621 -94.17 -15.10 -30.97
CA ALA A 621 -93.78 -13.87 -31.66
C ALA A 621 -94.32 -12.61 -30.97
N GLY A 622 -95.01 -12.75 -29.84
CA GLY A 622 -95.57 -11.66 -29.06
C GLY A 622 -96.95 -11.18 -29.53
N ASN A 623 -97.59 -11.81 -30.51
CA ASN A 623 -98.93 -11.37 -30.97
C ASN A 623 -100.04 -11.93 -30.08
N TYR A 624 -101.17 -11.22 -30.02
CA TYR A 624 -102.40 -11.72 -29.38
C TYR A 624 -103.64 -11.28 -30.16
N SER A 625 -104.70 -12.08 -30.09
CA SER A 625 -106.02 -11.75 -30.60
C SER A 625 -107.10 -12.48 -29.78
N PHE A 626 -108.11 -11.75 -29.31
CA PHE A 626 -109.21 -12.28 -28.51
C PHE A 626 -110.55 -11.79 -29.06
N ILE A 627 -111.55 -12.67 -29.07
CA ILE A 627 -112.94 -12.30 -29.38
C ILE A 627 -113.52 -11.52 -28.19
N ILE A 628 -114.19 -10.41 -28.47
CA ILE A 628 -114.88 -9.56 -27.48
C ILE A 628 -116.29 -9.21 -27.96
N ALA A 629 -117.22 -8.93 -27.04
CA ALA A 629 -118.54 -8.41 -27.41
C ALA A 629 -118.43 -6.98 -27.96
N LYS A 630 -119.37 -6.57 -28.82
CA LYS A 630 -119.48 -5.19 -29.31
C LYS A 630 -119.55 -4.21 -28.13
N GLN A 631 -118.80 -3.12 -28.21
CA GLN A 631 -118.66 -2.12 -27.14
C GLN A 631 -119.33 -0.81 -27.56
N ALA A 632 -119.84 -0.03 -26.60
CA ALA A 632 -120.47 1.26 -26.88
C ALA A 632 -119.44 2.31 -27.34
N GLY A 633 -119.85 3.19 -28.27
CA GLY A 633 -119.07 4.34 -28.70
C GLY A 633 -118.62 5.18 -27.50
N GLY A 634 -117.34 5.55 -27.47
CA GLY A 634 -116.68 6.28 -26.37
C GLY A 634 -116.03 5.41 -25.27
N SER A 635 -116.19 4.09 -25.27
CA SER A 635 -115.56 3.20 -24.27
C SER A 635 -114.02 3.09 -24.45
N THR A 636 -113.23 2.87 -23.38
CA THR A 636 -111.76 2.69 -23.46
C THR A 636 -111.35 1.25 -23.14
N ILE A 637 -110.65 0.60 -24.07
CA ILE A 637 -110.13 -0.75 -23.95
C ILE A 637 -108.63 -0.73 -23.66
N THR A 638 -108.17 -1.45 -22.64
CA THR A 638 -106.77 -1.52 -22.20
C THR A 638 -106.26 -2.95 -22.19
N ALA A 639 -105.14 -3.20 -22.87
CA ALA A 639 -104.35 -4.42 -22.83
C ALA A 639 -103.18 -4.29 -21.84
N THR A 640 -102.94 -5.31 -21.00
CA THR A 640 -101.82 -5.37 -20.05
C THR A 640 -101.13 -6.71 -20.16
N VAL A 641 -99.85 -6.72 -20.53
CA VAL A 641 -98.98 -7.92 -20.60
C VAL A 641 -98.07 -7.95 -19.39
N THR A 642 -97.91 -9.12 -18.77
CA THR A 642 -97.04 -9.35 -17.62
C THR A 642 -95.98 -10.39 -17.98
N LYS A 643 -94.69 -10.00 -17.89
CA LYS A 643 -93.56 -10.90 -18.17
C LYS A 643 -93.39 -11.92 -17.06
N ALA A 644 -93.36 -13.20 -17.42
CA ALA A 644 -93.35 -14.30 -16.46
C ALA A 644 -92.07 -14.37 -15.60
N SER A 645 -90.91 -13.96 -16.13
CA SER A 645 -89.62 -14.12 -15.45
C SER A 645 -89.39 -13.14 -14.30
N ASN A 646 -89.99 -11.94 -14.34
CA ASN A 646 -89.75 -10.89 -13.34
C ASN A 646 -90.98 -10.07 -12.93
N GLY A 647 -92.18 -10.41 -13.44
CA GLY A 647 -93.43 -9.77 -13.04
C GLY A 647 -93.61 -8.33 -13.53
N LYS A 648 -92.71 -7.80 -14.36
CA LYS A 648 -92.90 -6.47 -14.99
C LYS A 648 -94.14 -6.48 -15.87
N THR A 649 -94.82 -5.34 -15.96
CA THR A 649 -95.99 -5.16 -16.80
C THR A 649 -95.75 -4.11 -17.89
N SER A 650 -96.42 -4.28 -19.03
CA SER A 650 -96.50 -3.29 -20.11
C SER A 650 -97.95 -3.16 -20.56
N THR A 651 -98.40 -1.96 -20.88
CA THR A 651 -99.81 -1.67 -21.18
C THR A 651 -100.00 -0.87 -22.47
N ALA A 652 -101.17 -1.02 -23.11
CA ALA A 652 -101.63 -0.20 -24.24
C ALA A 652 -103.15 -0.04 -24.20
N SER A 653 -103.70 1.09 -24.67
CA SER A 653 -105.15 1.33 -24.68
C SER A 653 -105.65 2.01 -25.96
N THR A 654 -106.95 1.88 -26.25
CA THR A 654 -107.66 2.52 -27.38
C THR A 654 -109.12 2.82 -27.02
N THR A 655 -109.78 3.74 -27.72
CA THR A 655 -111.21 4.10 -27.53
C THR A 655 -112.08 3.64 -28.69
N ILE A 656 -113.35 3.30 -28.41
CA ILE A 656 -114.36 2.87 -29.40
C ILE A 656 -114.99 4.10 -30.11
N ALA A 657 -115.11 4.11 -31.44
CA ALA A 657 -115.73 5.21 -32.21
C ALA A 657 -117.29 5.17 -32.29
N ASP A 658 -117.99 6.32 -32.48
CA ASP A 658 -119.47 6.52 -32.51
C ASP A 658 -120.04 6.75 -33.94
N ASP A 659 -121.38 6.79 -34.16
CA ASP A 659 -122.03 6.81 -35.51
C ASP A 659 -122.39 8.23 -36.08
N ASP A 660 -122.12 8.47 -37.37
CA ASP A 660 -121.95 9.83 -37.96
C ASP A 660 -123.08 10.36 -38.90
N ILE A 661 -123.08 11.68 -39.18
CA ILE A 661 -123.83 12.31 -40.29
C ILE A 661 -122.96 12.27 -41.55
N VAL A 662 -123.54 11.98 -42.73
CA VAL A 662 -122.77 12.03 -43.98
C VAL A 662 -122.34 13.48 -44.23
N GLN A 663 -121.04 13.68 -44.31
CA GLN A 663 -120.44 14.99 -44.51
C GLN A 663 -120.94 15.62 -45.81
N THR A 664 -121.48 16.83 -45.69
CA THR A 664 -121.81 17.67 -46.83
C THR A 664 -120.51 18.00 -47.57
N THR A 665 -120.58 17.94 -48.88
CA THR A 665 -119.53 18.32 -49.81
C THR A 665 -120.12 19.29 -50.80
N ILE A 666 -119.31 20.25 -51.23
CA ILE A 666 -119.61 21.16 -52.32
C ILE A 666 -118.47 21.02 -53.32
N GLY A 667 -118.80 20.84 -54.60
CA GLY A 667 -117.82 20.72 -55.68
C GLY A 667 -117.01 22.01 -55.83
N ALA A 668 -115.78 21.89 -56.31
CA ALA A 668 -114.91 23.03 -56.54
C ALA A 668 -115.58 24.01 -57.53
N LEU A 669 -115.46 25.30 -57.21
CA LEU A 669 -115.96 26.37 -58.06
C LEU A 669 -114.79 27.23 -58.52
N THR A 670 -114.84 27.63 -59.78
CA THR A 670 -113.91 28.58 -60.40
C THR A 670 -114.68 29.82 -60.82
N THR A 671 -113.98 30.87 -61.25
CA THR A 671 -114.61 32.09 -61.79
C THR A 671 -115.55 31.82 -62.96
N ASP A 672 -115.46 30.64 -63.61
CA ASP A 672 -116.30 30.24 -64.73
C ASP A 672 -117.49 29.34 -64.37
N SER A 673 -117.62 28.91 -63.11
CA SER A 673 -118.69 28.00 -62.68
C SER A 673 -120.09 28.62 -62.76
N THR A 674 -121.06 27.91 -63.35
CA THR A 674 -122.49 28.31 -63.52
C THR A 674 -123.48 27.41 -62.75
N SER A 675 -122.96 26.46 -61.98
CA SER A 675 -123.75 25.58 -61.13
C SER A 675 -122.94 25.18 -59.90
N VAL A 676 -123.64 24.89 -58.81
CA VAL A 676 -123.08 24.35 -57.57
C VAL A 676 -123.68 22.97 -57.34
N SER A 677 -122.83 21.98 -57.15
CA SER A 677 -123.24 20.60 -56.90
C SER A 677 -122.45 20.01 -55.74
N GLY A 678 -122.90 18.89 -55.23
CA GLY A 678 -122.22 18.21 -54.14
C GLY A 678 -123.02 17.03 -53.62
N LYS A 679 -122.56 16.48 -52.49
CA LYS A 679 -123.26 15.43 -51.75
C LYS A 679 -123.54 15.88 -50.32
N GLY A 680 -124.55 15.33 -49.70
CA GLY A 680 -124.80 15.41 -48.27
C GLY A 680 -125.63 14.23 -47.83
N GLU A 681 -126.12 14.26 -46.60
CA GLU A 681 -127.00 13.22 -46.08
C GLU A 681 -128.19 12.97 -47.03
N PRO A 682 -128.45 11.72 -47.47
CA PRO A 682 -129.57 11.41 -48.35
C PRO A 682 -130.92 11.95 -47.86
N ASN A 683 -131.76 12.39 -48.79
CA ASN A 683 -133.13 12.89 -48.56
C ASN A 683 -133.25 14.04 -47.54
N SER A 684 -132.17 14.77 -47.26
CA SER A 684 -132.08 15.80 -46.22
C SER A 684 -132.15 17.22 -46.81
N ASN A 685 -132.61 18.19 -46.00
CA ASN A 685 -132.77 19.59 -46.44
C ASN A 685 -131.40 20.24 -46.66
N ILE A 686 -131.24 21.02 -47.75
CA ILE A 686 -130.00 21.74 -48.07
C ILE A 686 -130.22 23.22 -48.42
N VAL A 687 -129.30 24.09 -47.99
CA VAL A 687 -129.27 25.53 -48.31
C VAL A 687 -127.88 25.94 -48.81
N ILE A 688 -127.80 26.67 -49.93
CA ILE A 688 -126.56 27.19 -50.51
C ILE A 688 -126.49 28.73 -50.40
N LYS A 689 -125.37 29.28 -49.91
CA LYS A 689 -125.16 30.73 -49.71
C LYS A 689 -123.82 31.21 -50.26
N ASN A 690 -123.76 32.43 -50.79
CA ASN A 690 -122.52 33.21 -50.92
C ASN A 690 -122.45 34.20 -49.76
N GLY A 691 -121.52 34.01 -48.83
CA GLY A 691 -121.50 34.75 -47.57
C GLY A 691 -122.83 34.59 -46.81
N THR A 692 -123.52 35.69 -46.53
CA THR A 692 -124.82 35.70 -45.84
C THR A 692 -126.02 35.52 -46.79
N THR A 693 -125.83 35.71 -48.10
CA THR A 693 -126.90 35.71 -49.09
C THR A 693 -127.18 34.29 -49.59
N THR A 694 -128.42 33.83 -49.46
CA THR A 694 -128.86 32.57 -50.06
C THR A 694 -128.93 32.70 -51.58
N ILE A 695 -128.27 31.77 -52.27
CA ILE A 695 -128.22 31.73 -53.73
C ILE A 695 -128.94 30.51 -54.31
N ALA A 696 -129.17 29.45 -53.52
CA ALA A 696 -130.04 28.32 -53.86
C ALA A 696 -130.50 27.55 -52.60
N SER A 697 -131.60 26.78 -52.68
CA SER A 697 -132.05 25.87 -51.61
C SER A 697 -132.89 24.69 -52.17
N GLY A 698 -132.95 23.57 -51.44
CA GLY A 698 -133.69 22.37 -51.83
C GLY A 698 -133.49 21.17 -50.91
N LYS A 699 -133.50 19.95 -51.47
CA LYS A 699 -133.18 18.68 -50.77
C LYS A 699 -132.11 17.90 -51.54
N THR A 700 -131.35 17.07 -50.84
CA THR A 700 -130.50 16.02 -51.44
C THR A 700 -131.36 14.85 -51.90
N ASP A 701 -130.91 14.13 -52.93
CA ASP A 701 -131.58 12.92 -53.42
C ASP A 701 -131.36 11.70 -52.51
N SER A 702 -131.94 10.55 -52.87
CA SER A 702 -131.82 9.29 -52.12
C SER A 702 -130.40 8.71 -52.09
N ALA A 703 -129.49 9.20 -52.93
CA ALA A 703 -128.07 8.88 -52.93
C ALA A 703 -127.23 10.00 -52.30
N GLY A 704 -127.85 11.06 -51.77
CA GLY A 704 -127.19 12.19 -51.14
C GLY A 704 -126.74 13.30 -52.09
N ASN A 705 -126.96 13.21 -53.40
CA ASN A 705 -126.46 14.23 -54.34
C ASN A 705 -127.38 15.45 -54.41
N TYR A 706 -126.81 16.61 -54.74
CA TYR A 706 -127.54 17.84 -55.06
C TYR A 706 -126.84 18.62 -56.19
N SER A 707 -127.60 19.38 -56.97
CA SER A 707 -127.09 20.31 -57.98
C SER A 707 -128.06 21.46 -58.20
N PHE A 708 -127.57 22.69 -58.15
CA PHE A 708 -128.34 23.91 -58.33
C PHE A 708 -127.63 24.85 -59.32
N ILE A 709 -128.38 25.49 -60.20
CA ILE A 709 -127.84 26.53 -61.11
C ILE A 709 -127.57 27.81 -60.31
N ILE A 710 -126.41 28.43 -60.51
CA ILE A 710 -126.02 29.70 -59.86
C ILE A 710 -125.36 30.65 -60.88
N ALA A 711 -125.37 31.97 -60.62
CA ALA A 711 -124.62 32.92 -61.44
C ALA A 711 -123.09 32.77 -61.23
N LYS A 712 -122.26 33.17 -62.21
CA LYS A 712 -120.79 33.21 -62.07
C LYS A 712 -120.37 34.08 -60.87
N GLN A 713 -119.34 33.65 -60.14
CA GLN A 713 -118.88 34.28 -58.89
C GLN A 713 -117.43 34.76 -59.00
N ALA A 714 -117.07 35.84 -58.30
CA ALA A 714 -115.71 36.39 -58.36
C ALA A 714 -114.68 35.50 -57.63
N GLY A 715 -113.45 35.45 -58.14
CA GLY A 715 -112.33 34.73 -57.53
C GLY A 715 -112.11 35.19 -56.09
N GLY A 716 -112.01 34.25 -55.15
CA GLY A 716 -111.93 34.52 -53.71
C GLY A 716 -113.27 34.61 -52.96
N SER A 717 -114.44 34.58 -53.62
CA SER A 717 -115.74 34.51 -52.92
C SER A 717 -115.93 33.16 -52.23
N THR A 718 -116.69 33.09 -51.12
CA THR A 718 -116.95 31.82 -50.40
C THR A 718 -118.40 31.37 -50.55
N ILE A 719 -118.60 30.19 -51.13
CA ILE A 719 -119.90 29.54 -51.27
C ILE A 719 -120.02 28.45 -50.21
N SER A 720 -121.12 28.43 -49.45
CA SER A 720 -121.41 27.44 -48.42
C SER A 720 -122.68 26.66 -48.72
N ALA A 721 -122.71 25.39 -48.34
CA ALA A 721 -123.82 24.44 -48.41
C ALA A 721 -124.06 23.84 -47.02
N THR A 722 -125.30 23.90 -46.53
CA THR A 722 -125.66 23.38 -45.21
C THR A 722 -126.74 22.33 -45.35
N VAL A 723 -126.47 21.09 -44.91
CA VAL A 723 -127.42 19.97 -44.86
C VAL A 723 -127.78 19.65 -43.42
N THR A 724 -129.06 19.41 -43.15
CA THR A 724 -129.56 19.02 -41.82
C THR A 724 -130.15 17.63 -41.88
N LYS A 725 -129.57 16.66 -41.14
CA LYS A 725 -130.01 15.25 -41.12
C LYS A 725 -131.35 15.13 -40.41
N ALA A 726 -132.31 14.51 -41.09
CA ALA A 726 -133.70 14.46 -40.62
C ALA A 726 -133.91 13.63 -39.33
N SER A 727 -133.06 12.63 -39.03
CA SER A 727 -133.30 11.66 -37.95
C SER A 727 -132.81 12.07 -36.56
N ASN A 728 -131.72 12.85 -36.47
CA ASN A 728 -131.10 13.21 -35.18
C ASN A 728 -130.71 14.70 -35.07
N GLY A 729 -131.06 15.51 -36.07
CA GLY A 729 -130.81 16.95 -36.07
C GLY A 729 -129.34 17.36 -36.20
N LYS A 730 -128.39 16.41 -36.38
CA LYS A 730 -127.00 16.76 -36.70
C LYS A 730 -127.00 17.59 -38.00
N ILE A 731 -126.19 18.63 -38.03
CA ILE A 731 -125.96 19.45 -39.23
C ILE A 731 -124.59 19.11 -39.81
N SER A 732 -124.48 19.15 -41.13
CA SER A 732 -123.20 19.08 -41.83
C SER A 732 -123.13 20.20 -42.86
N THR A 733 -122.05 20.96 -42.81
CA THR A 733 -121.81 22.09 -43.71
C THR A 733 -120.60 21.81 -44.58
N ALA A 734 -120.62 22.34 -45.80
CA ALA A 734 -119.47 22.42 -46.68
C ALA A 734 -119.34 23.85 -47.17
N SER A 735 -118.13 24.31 -47.43
CA SER A 735 -117.92 25.54 -48.19
C SER A 735 -116.76 25.38 -49.14
N THR A 736 -116.78 26.15 -50.22
CA THR A 736 -115.67 26.28 -51.14
C THR A 736 -115.49 27.74 -51.48
N THR A 737 -114.24 28.16 -51.57
CA THR A 737 -113.88 29.44 -52.16
C THR A 737 -113.76 29.28 -53.67
N ILE A 738 -114.17 30.29 -54.41
CA ILE A 738 -113.96 30.34 -55.85
C ILE A 738 -112.45 30.41 -56.11
N ALA A 739 -111.87 29.37 -56.70
CA ALA A 739 -110.42 29.21 -56.85
C ALA A 739 -109.80 30.19 -57.87
N ASP A 740 -108.58 30.66 -57.54
CA ASP A 740 -107.68 31.47 -58.37
C ASP A 740 -106.46 30.61 -58.82
N ASP A 741 -105.83 30.91 -59.96
CA ASP A 741 -104.89 29.98 -60.65
C ASP A 741 -103.48 29.89 -59.99
N THR A 742 -102.83 28.70 -59.88
CA THR A 742 -101.59 28.43 -59.09
C THR A 742 -100.33 28.12 -59.94
N ILE A 743 -99.11 27.99 -59.37
CA ILE A 743 -97.84 27.58 -60.04
C ILE A 743 -97.17 26.41 -59.29
N ALA A 744 -96.58 25.43 -59.99
CA ALA A 744 -95.86 24.29 -59.41
C ALA A 744 -94.46 24.65 -58.88
N GLN A 745 -94.05 23.95 -57.82
CA GLN A 745 -92.81 24.20 -57.10
C GLN A 745 -91.58 23.73 -57.88
N THR A 746 -90.53 24.56 -57.90
CA THR A 746 -89.23 24.21 -58.50
C THR A 746 -88.38 23.38 -57.53
N THR A 747 -87.61 22.41 -58.04
CA THR A 747 -86.62 21.61 -57.30
C THR A 747 -85.27 21.60 -58.02
N ILE A 748 -84.19 21.24 -57.33
CA ILE A 748 -82.83 21.08 -57.90
C ILE A 748 -82.10 19.93 -57.18
N GLY A 749 -81.44 19.04 -57.93
CA GLY A 749 -80.70 17.89 -57.40
C GLY A 749 -79.36 18.28 -56.74
N ALA A 750 -78.79 17.39 -55.91
CA ALA A 750 -77.50 17.63 -55.26
C ALA A 750 -76.33 17.66 -56.27
N LEU A 751 -75.33 18.50 -56.00
CA LEU A 751 -74.18 18.71 -56.88
C LEU A 751 -72.85 18.56 -56.13
N THR A 752 -71.83 18.06 -56.83
CA THR A 752 -70.43 17.93 -56.37
C THR A 752 -69.50 18.69 -57.32
N THR A 753 -68.22 18.83 -56.98
CA THR A 753 -67.21 19.44 -57.86
C THR A 753 -67.08 18.74 -59.21
N ASP A 754 -67.51 17.48 -59.30
CA ASP A 754 -67.51 16.69 -60.54
C ASP A 754 -68.80 16.75 -61.34
N SER A 755 -69.87 17.37 -60.82
CA SER A 755 -71.15 17.47 -61.52
C SER A 755 -71.04 18.28 -62.81
N THR A 756 -71.44 17.69 -63.94
CA THR A 756 -71.45 18.30 -65.29
C THR A 756 -72.86 18.65 -65.79
N SER A 757 -73.88 18.44 -64.96
CA SER A 757 -75.27 18.74 -65.27
C SER A 757 -76.04 19.08 -64.00
N VAL A 758 -77.10 19.86 -64.16
CA VAL A 758 -78.07 20.21 -63.12
C VAL A 758 -79.45 19.77 -63.57
N SER A 759 -80.19 19.10 -62.70
CA SER A 759 -81.52 18.60 -62.98
C SER A 759 -82.48 18.89 -61.84
N GLY A 760 -83.77 18.90 -62.14
CA GLY A 760 -84.84 19.09 -61.18
C GLY A 760 -86.19 19.15 -61.87
N THR A 761 -87.18 19.64 -61.14
CA THR A 761 -88.58 19.75 -61.59
C THR A 761 -89.11 21.18 -61.38
N GLY A 762 -90.22 21.54 -62.02
CA GLY A 762 -90.87 22.85 -61.94
C GLY A 762 -92.20 22.88 -62.71
N GLU A 763 -92.83 24.05 -62.85
CA GLU A 763 -94.07 24.20 -63.65
C GLU A 763 -93.86 23.75 -65.08
N ALA A 764 -94.70 22.88 -65.63
CA ALA A 764 -94.58 22.37 -66.99
C ALA A 764 -94.56 23.49 -68.06
N ASN A 765 -93.78 23.28 -69.11
CA ASN A 765 -93.62 24.17 -70.27
C ASN A 765 -93.24 25.62 -69.93
N SER A 766 -92.73 25.87 -68.72
CA SER A 766 -92.48 27.21 -68.18
C SER A 766 -90.99 27.56 -68.25
N ALA A 767 -90.69 28.86 -68.35
CA ALA A 767 -89.32 29.33 -68.49
C ALA A 767 -88.52 29.09 -67.20
N ILE A 768 -87.28 28.58 -67.32
CA ILE A 768 -86.37 28.31 -66.21
C ILE A 768 -84.99 28.92 -66.41
N VAL A 769 -84.38 29.41 -65.33
CA VAL A 769 -83.01 29.94 -65.28
C VAL A 769 -82.23 29.32 -64.13
N ILE A 770 -81.03 28.80 -64.40
CA ILE A 770 -80.07 28.28 -63.42
C ILE A 770 -78.90 29.26 -63.24
N LYS A 771 -78.56 29.62 -62.01
CA LYS A 771 -77.47 30.54 -61.67
C LYS A 771 -76.50 29.96 -60.64
N ASN A 772 -75.22 30.29 -60.74
CA ASN A 772 -74.27 30.23 -59.62
C ASN A 772 -74.11 31.65 -59.07
N GLY A 773 -74.66 31.92 -57.88
CA GLY A 773 -74.78 33.29 -57.37
C GLY A 773 -75.58 34.19 -58.34
N THR A 774 -74.95 35.24 -58.86
CA THR A 774 -75.57 36.18 -59.82
C THR A 774 -75.40 35.75 -61.28
N THR A 775 -74.49 34.83 -61.58
CA THR A 775 -74.13 34.43 -62.94
C THR A 775 -75.05 33.33 -63.44
N THR A 776 -75.72 33.54 -64.58
CA THR A 776 -76.50 32.47 -65.23
C THR A 776 -75.56 31.45 -65.86
N ILE A 777 -75.72 30.18 -65.48
CA ILE A 777 -74.92 29.06 -65.98
C ILE A 777 -75.71 28.14 -66.92
N ALA A 778 -77.05 28.21 -66.88
CA ALA A 778 -77.92 27.57 -67.86
C ALA A 778 -79.31 28.25 -67.86
N SER A 779 -80.06 28.15 -68.96
CA SER A 779 -81.47 28.57 -69.04
C SER A 779 -82.22 27.80 -70.11
N GLY A 780 -83.56 27.75 -70.02
CA GLY A 780 -84.41 27.05 -70.98
C GLY A 780 -85.86 27.03 -70.56
N LYS A 781 -86.54 25.92 -70.85
CA LYS A 781 -87.89 25.61 -70.35
C LYS A 781 -87.88 24.24 -69.67
N THR A 782 -88.76 24.06 -68.70
CA THR A 782 -89.18 22.74 -68.25
C THR A 782 -89.99 22.07 -69.36
N ASP A 783 -89.98 20.73 -69.40
CA ASP A 783 -90.75 19.97 -70.37
C ASP A 783 -92.25 19.92 -70.01
N SER A 784 -93.03 19.13 -70.76
CA SER A 784 -94.47 18.96 -70.52
C SER A 784 -94.82 18.25 -69.21
N ALA A 785 -93.86 17.57 -68.58
CA ALA A 785 -94.00 16.95 -67.26
C ALA A 785 -93.52 17.88 -66.14
N GLY A 786 -92.78 18.96 -66.47
CA GLY A 786 -92.18 19.85 -65.50
C GLY A 786 -90.72 19.53 -65.19
N ASP A 787 -90.15 18.49 -65.80
CA ASP A 787 -88.77 18.10 -65.57
C ASP A 787 -87.81 18.97 -66.37
N TYR A 788 -86.59 19.13 -65.86
CA TYR A 788 -85.51 19.80 -66.58
C TYR A 788 -84.16 19.16 -66.25
N ILE A 789 -83.28 19.15 -67.25
CA ILE A 789 -81.86 18.85 -67.10
C ILE A 789 -81.06 19.75 -68.04
N PHE A 790 -80.06 20.43 -67.50
CA PHE A 790 -79.15 21.28 -68.26
C PHE A 790 -77.71 20.89 -67.99
N ASN A 791 -76.91 20.81 -69.05
CA ASN A 791 -75.47 20.65 -68.90
C ASN A 791 -74.86 21.94 -68.35
N ILE A 792 -73.97 21.81 -67.38
CA ILE A 792 -73.23 22.93 -66.77
C ILE A 792 -71.74 22.57 -66.75
N THR A 793 -70.87 23.57 -66.72
CA THR A 793 -69.46 23.33 -66.43
C THR A 793 -69.28 22.93 -64.96
N LYS A 794 -68.24 22.14 -64.64
CA LYS A 794 -67.90 21.79 -63.26
C LYS A 794 -67.75 23.06 -62.42
N GLN A 795 -68.36 23.08 -61.24
CA GLN A 795 -68.39 24.25 -60.36
C GLN A 795 -67.47 24.04 -59.15
N ALA A 796 -66.88 25.11 -58.63
CA ALA A 796 -65.97 25.04 -57.49
C ALA A 796 -66.69 24.57 -56.22
N GLY A 797 -65.96 23.79 -55.41
CA GLY A 797 -66.40 23.32 -54.09
C GLY A 797 -66.87 24.48 -53.22
N GLY A 798 -68.02 24.31 -52.58
CA GLY A 798 -68.65 25.35 -51.75
C GLY A 798 -69.53 26.38 -52.47
N SER A 799 -69.66 26.36 -53.81
CA SER A 799 -70.56 27.27 -54.56
C SER A 799 -72.04 26.93 -54.38
N THR A 800 -72.94 27.91 -54.47
CA THR A 800 -74.41 27.70 -54.39
C THR A 800 -75.08 27.92 -55.75
N ILE A 801 -75.79 26.89 -56.23
CA ILE A 801 -76.52 26.89 -57.50
C ILE A 801 -78.02 27.03 -57.26
N THR A 802 -78.68 27.94 -57.98
CA THR A 802 -80.11 28.27 -57.83
C THR A 802 -80.84 28.13 -59.17
N ALA A 803 -82.00 27.44 -59.16
CA ALA A 803 -82.94 27.31 -60.27
C ALA A 803 -84.21 28.13 -60.02
N THR A 804 -84.71 28.85 -61.03
CA THR A 804 -85.92 29.68 -60.95
C THR A 804 -86.84 29.44 -62.15
N VAL A 805 -88.10 29.05 -61.92
CA VAL A 805 -89.16 28.83 -62.93
C VAL A 805 -90.23 29.93 -62.86
N THR A 806 -90.74 30.38 -64.01
CA THR A 806 -91.77 31.43 -64.12
C THR A 806 -92.96 30.98 -64.97
N LYS A 807 -94.18 31.01 -64.41
CA LYS A 807 -95.43 30.59 -65.08
C LYS A 807 -95.98 31.65 -66.02
N ALA A 808 -96.33 31.23 -67.24
CA ALA A 808 -96.72 32.13 -68.31
C ALA A 808 -98.13 32.77 -68.15
N SER A 809 -99.09 32.12 -67.50
CA SER A 809 -100.50 32.59 -67.45
C SER A 809 -100.74 33.76 -66.49
N ASN A 810 -99.97 33.84 -65.41
CA ASN A 810 -100.18 34.82 -64.34
C ASN A 810 -98.88 35.44 -63.77
N GLY A 811 -97.72 35.12 -64.35
CA GLY A 811 -96.42 35.70 -64.00
C GLY A 811 -95.85 35.27 -62.64
N LYS A 812 -96.45 34.31 -61.94
CA LYS A 812 -95.93 33.78 -60.67
C LYS A 812 -94.57 33.08 -60.91
N THR A 813 -93.69 33.06 -59.90
CA THR A 813 -92.36 32.41 -59.95
C THR A 813 -92.15 31.41 -58.82
N SER A 814 -91.27 30.42 -59.02
CA SER A 814 -90.84 29.43 -58.02
C SER A 814 -89.33 29.16 -58.12
N THR A 815 -88.64 28.90 -57.01
CA THR A 815 -87.16 28.76 -56.96
C THR A 815 -86.68 27.61 -56.07
N ALA A 816 -85.50 27.06 -56.36
CA ALA A 816 -84.78 26.07 -55.55
C ALA A 816 -83.25 26.27 -55.61
N SER A 817 -82.49 25.89 -54.58
CA SER A 817 -81.02 26.01 -54.58
C SER A 817 -80.30 24.87 -53.85
N THR A 818 -79.03 24.62 -54.20
CA THR A 818 -78.15 23.60 -53.59
C THR A 818 -76.69 24.06 -53.55
N LYS A 819 -75.88 23.52 -52.62
CA LYS A 819 -74.45 23.85 -52.45
C LYS A 819 -73.56 22.69 -52.91
N ILE A 820 -72.46 23.00 -53.61
CA ILE A 820 -71.45 22.03 -54.06
C ILE A 820 -70.61 21.54 -52.86
N ALA A 821 -70.42 20.22 -52.69
CA ALA A 821 -69.58 19.60 -51.64
C ALA A 821 -68.05 19.65 -51.93
N ASP A 822 -67.19 19.66 -50.88
CA ASP A 822 -65.70 19.78 -50.92
C ASP A 822 -64.94 18.43 -50.73
N ASP A 823 -63.74 18.29 -51.30
CA ASP A 823 -62.85 17.10 -51.19
C ASP A 823 -61.88 17.11 -49.97
N ALA A 824 -61.53 15.93 -49.42
CA ALA A 824 -60.57 15.72 -48.29
C ALA A 824 -59.10 15.43 -48.72
N ILE A 825 -58.10 15.50 -47.82
CA ILE A 825 -56.65 15.21 -48.06
C ILE A 825 -56.08 14.12 -47.12
N VAL A 826 -55.20 13.24 -47.62
CA VAL A 826 -54.51 12.15 -46.90
C VAL A 826 -53.29 12.64 -46.10
N GLN A 827 -53.08 12.06 -44.91
CA GLN A 827 -51.99 12.42 -44.00
C GLN A 827 -50.60 12.03 -44.52
N THR A 828 -49.65 12.97 -44.44
CA THR A 828 -48.25 12.76 -44.85
C THR A 828 -47.45 12.02 -43.77
N THR A 829 -46.49 11.18 -44.18
CA THR A 829 -45.50 10.49 -43.33
C THR A 829 -44.09 10.67 -43.88
N ILE A 830 -43.06 10.50 -43.05
CA ILE A 830 -41.64 10.57 -43.42
C ILE A 830 -40.86 9.48 -42.66
N GLY A 831 -39.97 8.76 -43.34
CA GLY A 831 -39.11 7.74 -42.73
C GLY A 831 -37.94 8.33 -41.93
N ALA A 832 -37.36 7.54 -41.03
CA ALA A 832 -36.22 7.97 -40.22
C ALA A 832 -34.95 8.24 -41.06
N LEU A 833 -34.13 9.21 -40.65
CA LEU A 833 -32.93 9.66 -41.36
C LEU A 833 -31.68 9.62 -40.45
N THR A 834 -30.51 9.44 -41.07
CA THR A 834 -29.18 9.45 -40.44
C THR A 834 -28.26 10.42 -41.19
N THR A 835 -27.09 10.74 -40.63
CA THR A 835 -26.07 11.58 -41.31
C THR A 835 -25.52 10.93 -42.59
N SER A 836 -25.70 9.61 -42.74
CA SER A 836 -25.36 8.86 -43.95
C SER A 836 -26.50 8.78 -44.98
N SER A 837 -27.73 9.18 -44.63
CA SER A 837 -28.89 9.06 -45.52
C SER A 837 -28.72 9.95 -46.77
N THR A 838 -28.91 9.34 -47.94
CA THR A 838 -28.85 10.01 -49.26
C THR A 838 -30.21 10.08 -49.94
N SER A 839 -31.28 9.69 -49.24
CA SER A 839 -32.65 9.74 -49.75
C SER A 839 -33.65 9.89 -48.60
N VAL A 840 -34.79 10.48 -48.91
CA VAL A 840 -35.94 10.66 -48.02
C VAL A 840 -37.18 10.06 -48.66
N SER A 841 -37.97 9.32 -47.88
CA SER A 841 -39.17 8.64 -48.39
C SER A 841 -40.31 8.65 -47.38
N GLY A 842 -41.53 8.49 -47.88
CA GLY A 842 -42.73 8.42 -47.06
C GLY A 842 -43.99 8.26 -47.91
N LYS A 843 -45.15 8.55 -47.30
CA LYS A 843 -46.46 8.56 -47.98
C LYS A 843 -47.17 9.90 -47.81
N GLY A 844 -48.12 10.21 -48.68
CA GLY A 844 -49.01 11.37 -48.61
C GLY A 844 -50.16 11.26 -49.62
N GLU A 845 -50.89 12.36 -49.87
CA GLU A 845 -51.96 12.40 -50.89
C GLU A 845 -51.44 11.94 -52.25
N PRO A 846 -52.08 10.98 -52.96
CA PRO A 846 -51.66 10.53 -54.28
C PRO A 846 -51.57 11.64 -55.33
N ASN A 847 -50.64 11.52 -56.27
CA ASN A 847 -50.43 12.42 -57.41
C ASN A 847 -50.37 13.92 -57.03
N SER A 848 -49.90 14.23 -55.82
CA SER A 848 -49.94 15.58 -55.25
C SER A 848 -48.54 16.14 -55.06
N ALA A 849 -48.43 17.47 -55.17
CA ALA A 849 -47.15 18.15 -55.06
C ALA A 849 -46.58 17.97 -53.66
N ILE A 850 -45.28 17.67 -53.55
CA ILE A 850 -44.58 17.52 -52.27
C ILE A 850 -43.30 18.35 -52.24
N VAL A 851 -43.02 18.96 -51.09
CA VAL A 851 -41.80 19.72 -50.82
C VAL A 851 -41.15 19.17 -49.55
N ILE A 852 -39.86 18.85 -49.64
CA ILE A 852 -39.03 18.44 -48.51
C ILE A 852 -38.08 19.59 -48.14
N LYS A 853 -38.07 19.98 -46.87
CA LYS A 853 -37.24 21.06 -46.34
C LYS A 853 -36.35 20.61 -45.19
N ASN A 854 -35.14 21.17 -45.09
CA ASN A 854 -34.36 21.22 -43.86
C ASN A 854 -34.49 22.64 -43.29
N GLY A 855 -35.25 22.79 -42.20
CA GLY A 855 -35.65 24.11 -41.70
C GLY A 855 -36.42 24.91 -42.77
N THR A 856 -35.88 26.07 -43.16
CA THR A 856 -36.47 26.93 -44.21
C THR A 856 -36.03 26.56 -45.64
N THR A 857 -34.98 25.75 -45.78
CA THR A 857 -34.35 25.44 -47.07
C THR A 857 -35.02 24.24 -47.72
N THR A 858 -35.51 24.39 -48.95
CA THR A 858 -36.00 23.27 -49.75
C THR A 858 -34.82 22.41 -50.23
N ILE A 859 -34.84 21.13 -49.88
CA ILE A 859 -33.78 20.16 -50.24
C ILE A 859 -34.25 19.15 -51.31
N ALA A 860 -35.55 18.98 -51.48
CA ALA A 860 -36.15 18.24 -52.59
C ALA A 860 -37.60 18.70 -52.81
N SER A 861 -38.10 18.51 -54.03
CA SER A 861 -39.51 18.71 -54.37
C SER A 861 -39.91 17.76 -55.51
N GLY A 862 -41.20 17.48 -55.62
CA GLY A 862 -41.73 16.63 -56.69
C GLY A 862 -43.19 16.32 -56.49
N GLN A 863 -43.59 15.09 -56.84
CA GLN A 863 -44.94 14.57 -56.64
C GLN A 863 -44.89 13.22 -55.93
N THR A 864 -45.94 12.92 -55.17
CA THR A 864 -46.26 11.55 -54.74
C THR A 864 -46.77 10.73 -55.93
N ASP A 865 -46.53 9.43 -55.92
CA ASP A 865 -47.04 8.52 -56.94
C ASP A 865 -48.56 8.28 -56.81
N SER A 866 -49.12 7.45 -57.70
CA SER A 866 -50.55 7.10 -57.71
C SER A 866 -51.03 6.32 -56.48
N ALA A 867 -50.10 5.77 -55.68
CA ALA A 867 -50.37 5.10 -54.41
C ALA A 867 -50.03 6.00 -53.20
N GLY A 868 -49.61 7.24 -53.43
CA GLY A 868 -49.25 8.20 -52.40
C GLY A 868 -47.82 8.06 -51.88
N ASN A 869 -46.98 7.18 -52.42
CA ASN A 869 -45.58 7.06 -51.96
C ASN A 869 -44.70 8.14 -52.60
N TYR A 870 -43.64 8.53 -51.91
CA TYR A 870 -42.60 9.37 -52.48
C TYR A 870 -41.22 8.90 -52.00
N SER A 871 -40.21 9.11 -52.85
CA SER A 871 -38.81 8.94 -52.51
C SER A 871 -37.97 9.92 -53.32
N PHE A 872 -37.15 10.73 -52.65
CA PHE A 872 -36.28 11.70 -53.28
C PHE A 872 -34.84 11.50 -52.82
N ILE A 873 -33.90 11.61 -53.74
CA ILE A 873 -32.48 11.70 -53.42
C ILE A 873 -32.23 13.07 -52.80
N ILE A 874 -31.54 13.09 -51.67
CA ILE A 874 -31.12 14.30 -50.96
C ILE A 874 -29.62 14.23 -50.65
N ALA A 875 -28.96 15.39 -50.57
CA ALA A 875 -27.60 15.43 -50.04
C ALA A 875 -27.60 14.97 -48.56
N LYS A 876 -26.48 14.41 -48.09
CA LYS A 876 -26.31 14.06 -46.68
C LYS A 876 -26.53 15.31 -45.82
N GLN A 877 -27.33 15.16 -44.77
CA GLN A 877 -27.73 16.24 -43.88
C GLN A 877 -26.98 16.10 -42.54
N ALA A 878 -26.65 17.22 -41.90
CA ALA A 878 -25.90 17.23 -40.65
C ALA A 878 -26.71 16.66 -39.48
N GLY A 879 -26.03 16.09 -38.48
CA GLY A 879 -26.63 15.72 -37.20
C GLY A 879 -27.32 16.91 -36.55
N GLY A 880 -28.48 16.68 -35.93
CA GLY A 880 -29.35 17.72 -35.37
C GLY A 880 -30.29 18.41 -36.36
N SER A 881 -30.21 18.13 -37.68
CA SER A 881 -31.12 18.71 -38.67
C SER A 881 -32.55 18.17 -38.53
N THR A 882 -33.56 19.03 -38.74
CA THR A 882 -34.98 18.65 -38.81
C THR A 882 -35.45 18.70 -40.26
N ILE A 883 -35.87 17.54 -40.78
CA ILE A 883 -36.35 17.39 -42.15
C ILE A 883 -37.87 17.29 -42.14
N THR A 884 -38.55 18.13 -42.92
CA THR A 884 -40.02 18.21 -43.01
C THR A 884 -40.48 17.95 -44.44
N ALA A 885 -41.41 17.02 -44.61
CA ALA A 885 -42.13 16.78 -45.85
C ALA A 885 -43.52 17.43 -45.81
N THR A 886 -43.91 18.17 -46.84
CA THR A 886 -45.23 18.81 -46.95
C THR A 886 -45.85 18.49 -48.31
N VAL A 887 -47.01 17.85 -48.30
CA VAL A 887 -47.81 17.51 -49.48
C VAL A 887 -48.97 18.49 -49.63
N THR A 888 -49.21 18.97 -50.85
CA THR A 888 -50.28 19.90 -51.21
C THR A 888 -51.19 19.25 -52.26
N LYS A 889 -52.48 19.08 -51.93
CA LYS A 889 -53.47 18.51 -52.84
C LYS A 889 -53.82 19.50 -53.94
N ALA A 890 -53.55 19.13 -55.19
CA ALA A 890 -53.67 20.04 -56.34
C ALA A 890 -55.09 20.57 -56.58
N SER A 891 -56.14 19.78 -56.29
CA SER A 891 -57.53 20.16 -56.57
C SER A 891 -58.13 21.15 -55.57
N THR A 892 -57.59 21.24 -54.35
CA THR A 892 -58.18 22.04 -53.27
C THR A 892 -57.20 22.99 -52.57
N GLY A 893 -55.89 22.86 -52.81
CA GLY A 893 -54.85 23.64 -52.15
C GLY A 893 -54.61 23.28 -50.67
N LYS A 894 -55.30 22.27 -50.12
CA LYS A 894 -55.08 21.77 -48.76
C LYS A 894 -53.68 21.16 -48.61
N THR A 895 -53.07 21.26 -47.43
CA THR A 895 -51.73 20.72 -47.15
C THR A 895 -51.72 19.72 -45.98
N SER A 896 -50.78 18.78 -46.01
CA SER A 896 -50.46 17.85 -44.92
C SER A 896 -48.93 17.73 -44.78
N ALA A 897 -48.41 17.56 -43.56
CA ALA A 897 -46.96 17.54 -43.32
C ALA A 897 -46.52 16.52 -42.26
N ALA A 898 -45.26 16.07 -42.34
CA ALA A 898 -44.57 15.23 -41.35
C ALA A 898 -43.08 15.59 -41.26
N SER A 899 -42.45 15.39 -40.09
CA SER A 899 -41.04 15.71 -39.87
C SER A 899 -40.27 14.64 -39.08
N THR A 900 -38.94 14.61 -39.23
CA THR A 900 -38.00 13.76 -38.48
C THR A 900 -36.69 14.50 -38.21
N THR A 901 -35.96 14.12 -37.16
CA THR A 901 -34.65 14.69 -36.80
C THR A 901 -33.52 13.70 -37.01
N ILE A 902 -32.35 14.19 -37.43
CA ILE A 902 -31.16 13.36 -37.62
C ILE A 902 -30.35 13.30 -36.31
N PRO A 903 -30.04 12.12 -35.76
CA PRO A 903 -29.23 12.01 -34.54
C PRO A 903 -27.82 12.62 -34.68
N ASP A 904 -27.33 13.24 -33.61
CA ASP A 904 -26.05 13.95 -33.56
C ASP A 904 -24.88 12.99 -33.28
N VAL A 905 -23.73 13.14 -33.97
CA VAL A 905 -22.52 12.32 -33.73
C VAL A 905 -21.52 13.11 -32.89
N LYS A 906 -21.28 12.65 -31.65
CA LYS A 906 -20.33 13.27 -30.71
C LYS A 906 -18.92 12.73 -30.90
N ASP A 907 -17.93 13.63 -30.94
CA ASP A 907 -16.51 13.32 -31.07
C ASP A 907 -15.80 13.52 -29.72
N TYR A 908 -15.63 12.39 -29.01
CA TYR A 908 -14.96 12.30 -27.72
C TYR A 908 -13.57 11.68 -27.81
N ALA A 909 -12.91 11.73 -28.98
CA ALA A 909 -11.57 11.16 -29.14
C ALA A 909 -10.59 11.77 -28.11
N LEU A 910 -9.70 10.97 -27.53
CA LEU A 910 -8.72 11.43 -26.54
C LEU A 910 -7.41 10.65 -26.70
N THR A 911 -6.31 11.36 -26.89
CA THR A 911 -4.96 10.80 -26.96
C THR A 911 -4.05 11.50 -25.97
N ALA A 912 -3.01 10.81 -25.50
CA ALA A 912 -1.96 11.42 -24.69
C ALA A 912 -0.61 10.87 -25.14
N ASN A 913 0.38 11.76 -25.24
CA ASN A 913 1.75 11.36 -25.50
C ASN A 913 2.33 10.66 -24.28
N SER A 914 3.33 9.80 -24.48
CA SER A 914 4.09 9.23 -23.37
C SER A 914 4.78 10.34 -22.57
N TYR A 915 4.78 10.21 -21.24
CA TYR A 915 5.44 11.16 -20.36
C TYR A 915 6.83 10.65 -19.96
N LYS A 916 7.84 11.51 -20.03
CA LYS A 916 9.17 11.22 -19.51
C LYS A 916 9.37 11.95 -18.18
N ILE A 917 9.70 11.22 -17.12
CA ILE A 917 9.90 11.76 -15.78
C ILE A 917 10.92 12.92 -15.82
N GLY A 918 10.58 14.01 -15.14
CA GLY A 918 11.39 15.24 -15.10
C GLY A 918 11.12 16.23 -16.23
N THR A 919 10.30 15.89 -17.22
CA THR A 919 9.88 16.87 -18.25
C THR A 919 8.74 17.75 -17.74
N ALA A 920 8.72 19.02 -18.14
CA ALA A 920 7.76 19.99 -17.61
C ALA A 920 6.31 19.68 -18.01
N ASN A 921 6.09 19.14 -19.21
CA ASN A 921 4.78 19.12 -19.85
C ASN A 921 4.35 17.72 -20.30
N LEU A 922 3.06 17.42 -20.15
CA LEU A 922 2.37 16.30 -20.81
C LEU A 922 1.37 16.87 -21.80
N THR A 923 1.42 16.41 -23.05
CA THR A 923 0.57 16.87 -24.13
C THR A 923 -0.22 15.74 -24.79
N GLY A 924 -1.28 16.09 -25.49
CA GLY A 924 -2.10 15.16 -26.26
C GLY A 924 -3.18 15.87 -27.05
N THR A 925 -4.10 15.10 -27.65
CA THR A 925 -5.21 15.64 -28.44
C THR A 925 -6.57 15.24 -27.87
N TYR A 926 -7.60 16.06 -28.13
CA TYR A 926 -8.98 15.81 -27.71
C TYR A 926 -9.97 16.20 -28.82
N GLY A 927 -11.09 15.46 -28.90
CA GLY A 927 -12.17 15.67 -29.85
C GLY A 927 -13.06 16.87 -29.49
N LYS A 928 -13.79 17.41 -30.47
CA LYS A 928 -14.51 18.69 -30.34
C LYS A 928 -15.60 18.71 -29.27
N ASP A 929 -16.12 17.55 -28.86
CA ASP A 929 -17.18 17.44 -27.85
C ASP A 929 -16.62 17.20 -26.43
N ILE A 930 -15.29 17.11 -26.26
CA ILE A 930 -14.63 17.14 -24.95
C ILE A 930 -14.47 18.62 -24.55
N ALA A 931 -15.15 19.06 -23.50
CA ALA A 931 -15.08 20.43 -23.03
C ALA A 931 -13.78 20.71 -22.26
N LYS A 932 -13.30 19.74 -21.48
CA LYS A 932 -12.11 19.88 -20.61
C LYS A 932 -11.34 18.57 -20.54
N VAL A 933 -10.01 18.65 -20.44
CA VAL A 933 -9.13 17.50 -20.18
C VAL A 933 -8.48 17.66 -18.82
N ARG A 934 -8.46 16.59 -18.01
CA ARG A 934 -8.01 16.58 -16.61
C ARG A 934 -6.96 15.50 -16.40
N LEU A 935 -5.97 15.77 -15.56
CA LEU A 935 -4.88 14.85 -15.22
C LEU A 935 -5.18 14.19 -13.90
N PHE A 936 -5.13 12.86 -13.88
CA PHE A 936 -5.15 12.04 -12.68
C PHE A 936 -3.79 11.37 -12.51
N VAL A 937 -3.28 11.40 -11.28
CA VAL A 937 -2.07 10.66 -10.90
C VAL A 937 -2.39 9.89 -9.63
N ASN A 938 -2.21 8.57 -9.65
CA ASN A 938 -2.54 7.67 -8.55
C ASN A 938 -3.98 7.88 -8.03
N ASP A 939 -4.93 7.93 -8.97
CA ASP A 939 -6.37 8.13 -8.76
C ASP A 939 -6.78 9.48 -8.14
N GLN A 940 -5.83 10.39 -7.89
CA GLN A 940 -6.11 11.76 -7.49
C GLN A 940 -6.13 12.71 -8.69
N LEU A 941 -7.15 13.58 -8.74
CA LEU A 941 -7.20 14.68 -9.69
C LEU A 941 -6.11 15.71 -9.33
N ILE A 942 -5.16 15.90 -10.23
CA ILE A 942 -4.07 16.87 -10.05
C ILE A 942 -4.47 18.24 -10.60
N VAL A 943 -4.79 18.30 -11.90
CA VAL A 943 -4.97 19.59 -12.58
C VAL A 943 -5.79 19.43 -13.87
N GLN A 944 -6.34 20.53 -14.37
CA GLN A 944 -6.98 20.63 -15.68
C GLN A 944 -5.97 21.17 -16.72
N ALA A 945 -5.99 20.64 -17.94
CA ALA A 945 -5.09 21.09 -18.99
C ALA A 945 -5.47 22.48 -19.51
N THR A 946 -4.46 23.20 -20.00
CA THR A 946 -4.68 24.29 -20.95
C THR A 946 -4.98 23.67 -22.30
N THR A 947 -6.06 24.09 -22.93
CA THR A 947 -6.51 23.53 -24.21
C THR A 947 -6.48 24.57 -25.32
N SER A 948 -6.07 24.17 -26.52
CA SER A 948 -6.07 25.01 -27.72
C SER A 948 -6.19 24.13 -28.97
N ASN A 949 -7.15 24.44 -29.85
CA ASN A 949 -7.34 23.80 -31.16
C ASN A 949 -7.24 22.26 -31.15
N GLY A 950 -7.96 21.59 -30.25
CA GLY A 950 -7.96 20.12 -30.15
C GLY A 950 -6.69 19.51 -29.54
N THR A 951 -5.79 20.33 -29.00
CA THR A 951 -4.61 19.89 -28.25
C THR A 951 -4.66 20.36 -26.80
N PHE A 952 -4.19 19.52 -25.88
CA PHE A 952 -4.12 19.87 -24.47
C PHE A 952 -2.68 19.80 -23.97
N THR A 953 -2.36 20.65 -22.99
CA THR A 953 -1.07 20.65 -22.29
C THR A 953 -1.31 20.76 -20.79
N PHE A 954 -0.75 19.81 -20.05
CA PHE A 954 -0.54 19.93 -18.61
C PHE A 954 0.87 20.42 -18.38
N ALA A 955 1.02 21.63 -17.83
CA ALA A 955 2.33 22.23 -17.57
C ALA A 955 2.76 22.04 -16.12
N ASN A 956 4.08 22.07 -15.91
CA ASN A 956 4.74 21.96 -14.59
C ASN A 956 4.35 20.70 -13.80
N ILE A 957 4.23 19.57 -14.50
CA ILE A 957 3.76 18.32 -13.90
C ILE A 957 4.85 17.41 -13.31
N ALA A 958 6.13 17.81 -13.44
CA ALA A 958 7.27 17.04 -12.97
C ALA A 958 7.27 16.78 -11.45
N SER A 959 6.64 17.64 -10.65
CA SER A 959 6.48 17.44 -9.21
C SER A 959 5.38 16.45 -8.83
N PHE A 960 4.46 16.15 -9.75
CA PHE A 960 3.32 15.25 -9.50
C PHE A 960 3.57 13.84 -10.04
N ILE A 961 4.36 13.70 -11.11
CA ILE A 961 4.72 12.40 -11.71
C ILE A 961 6.22 12.20 -11.50
N THR A 962 6.56 11.50 -10.43
CA THR A 962 7.92 11.41 -9.90
C THR A 962 8.53 10.02 -10.07
N LYS A 963 7.71 9.00 -10.31
CA LYS A 963 8.10 7.60 -10.42
C LYS A 963 7.52 6.96 -11.68
N PRO A 964 8.21 6.00 -12.31
CA PRO A 964 7.69 5.30 -13.48
C PRO A 964 6.48 4.40 -13.16
N THR A 965 6.27 4.10 -11.88
CA THR A 965 5.12 3.36 -11.36
C THR A 965 3.92 4.26 -11.05
N ASP A 966 4.02 5.58 -11.15
CA ASP A 966 2.87 6.46 -10.95
C ASP A 966 1.81 6.16 -12.02
N LYS A 967 0.58 5.89 -11.59
CA LYS A 967 -0.55 5.66 -12.49
C LYS A 967 -1.03 7.01 -13.03
N VAL A 968 -0.66 7.33 -14.26
CA VAL A 968 -1.00 8.61 -14.90
C VAL A 968 -2.09 8.41 -15.93
N GLU A 969 -3.17 9.16 -15.81
CA GLU A 969 -4.32 9.10 -16.72
C GLU A 969 -4.80 10.50 -17.10
N VAL A 970 -5.16 10.68 -18.37
CA VAL A 970 -5.88 11.86 -18.83
C VAL A 970 -7.35 11.51 -19.02
N VAL A 971 -8.23 12.39 -18.55
CA VAL A 971 -9.68 12.21 -18.60
C VAL A 971 -10.29 13.40 -19.31
N GLY A 972 -11.01 13.14 -20.39
CA GLY A 972 -11.79 14.12 -21.11
C GLY A 972 -13.24 14.10 -20.64
N VAL A 973 -13.75 15.26 -20.26
CA VAL A 973 -15.12 15.45 -19.77
C VAL A 973 -15.89 16.41 -20.67
N ASP A 974 -17.21 16.29 -20.69
CA ASP A 974 -18.09 17.26 -21.33
C ASP A 974 -18.31 18.52 -20.47
N SER A 975 -19.17 19.43 -20.92
CA SER A 975 -19.47 20.70 -20.23
C SER A 975 -20.15 20.51 -18.87
N ALA A 976 -20.74 19.34 -18.60
CA ALA A 976 -21.33 18.96 -17.33
C ALA A 976 -20.35 18.19 -16.42
N TYR A 977 -19.07 18.12 -16.80
CA TYR A 977 -18.01 17.34 -16.12
C TYR A 977 -18.26 15.82 -16.10
N VAL A 978 -19.10 15.30 -16.98
CA VAL A 978 -19.29 13.85 -17.13
C VAL A 978 -18.10 13.28 -17.92
N GLU A 979 -17.51 12.20 -17.43
CA GLU A 979 -16.43 11.49 -18.12
C GLU A 979 -16.92 10.91 -19.44
N ARG A 980 -16.22 11.24 -20.54
CA ARG A 980 -16.52 10.77 -21.89
C ARG A 980 -15.41 9.92 -22.48
N ALA A 981 -14.17 10.16 -22.07
CA ALA A 981 -13.02 9.35 -22.47
C ALA A 981 -11.92 9.40 -21.39
N ARG A 982 -11.22 8.28 -21.22
CA ARG A 982 -10.06 8.15 -20.33
C ARG A 982 -8.92 7.46 -21.06
N LYS A 983 -7.70 7.94 -20.86
CA LYS A 983 -6.50 7.36 -21.47
C LYS A 983 -5.36 7.29 -20.47
N THR A 984 -4.81 6.10 -20.30
CA THR A 984 -3.58 5.88 -19.52
C THR A 984 -2.38 6.41 -20.29
N VAL A 985 -1.48 7.08 -19.57
CA VAL A 985 -0.24 7.66 -20.09
C VAL A 985 0.91 6.73 -19.73
N THR A 986 1.69 6.33 -20.73
CA THR A 986 2.93 5.59 -20.48
C THR A 986 3.97 6.52 -19.86
N VAL A 987 4.42 6.20 -18.65
CA VAL A 987 5.49 6.95 -17.94
C VAL A 987 6.83 6.24 -18.17
N THR A 988 7.85 7.01 -18.54
CA THR A 988 9.20 6.51 -18.86
C THR A 988 10.29 7.31 -18.15
N GLY A 989 11.45 6.71 -17.90
CA GLY A 989 12.58 7.34 -17.19
C GLY A 989 12.80 6.81 -15.78
N THR A 990 13.85 7.30 -15.12
CA THR A 990 14.20 6.96 -13.73
C THR A 990 13.52 7.89 -12.73
N ALA A 991 13.19 7.36 -11.55
CA ALA A 991 12.60 8.16 -10.48
C ALA A 991 13.51 9.32 -10.08
N VAL A 992 12.93 10.51 -9.88
CA VAL A 992 13.65 11.70 -9.41
C VAL A 992 13.52 11.77 -7.90
N TYR A 993 14.64 11.60 -7.20
CA TYR A 993 14.73 11.71 -5.76
C TYR A 993 15.39 13.03 -5.36
N ASP A 994 14.78 13.76 -4.43
CA ASP A 994 15.35 14.94 -3.79
C ASP A 994 16.17 14.51 -2.58
N TYR A 995 17.46 14.28 -2.83
CA TYR A 995 18.48 13.97 -1.82
C TYR A 995 19.36 15.18 -1.49
N SER A 996 18.85 16.40 -1.68
CA SER A 996 19.60 17.61 -1.34
C SER A 996 20.01 17.62 0.13
N LEU A 997 21.22 18.12 0.42
CA LEU A 997 21.77 18.16 1.78
C LEU A 997 22.69 19.37 1.94
N THR A 998 22.36 20.23 2.89
CA THR A 998 23.20 21.36 3.31
C THR A 998 23.46 21.28 4.81
N ALA A 999 24.58 21.82 5.26
CA ALA A 999 24.88 22.03 6.67
C ALA A 999 25.30 23.48 6.88
N ASN A 1000 24.84 24.08 7.97
CA ASN A 1000 25.36 25.37 8.41
C ASN A 1000 26.78 25.20 8.98
N ASP A 1001 27.54 26.28 9.02
CA ASP A 1001 28.84 26.28 9.68
C ASP A 1001 28.66 26.02 11.18
N TYR A 1002 29.54 25.23 11.78
CA TYR A 1002 29.50 24.87 13.19
C TYR A 1002 30.58 25.62 13.98
N THR A 1003 30.20 26.37 15.02
CA THR A 1003 31.18 26.94 15.95
C THR A 1003 31.44 25.93 17.08
N ILE A 1004 32.71 25.62 17.32
CA ILE A 1004 33.12 24.64 18.32
C ILE A 1004 32.67 25.10 19.71
N GLY A 1005 31.95 24.22 20.41
CA GLY A 1005 31.33 24.51 21.71
C GLY A 1005 29.83 24.80 21.60
N ASP A 1006 29.30 25.08 20.42
CA ASP A 1006 27.86 25.29 20.24
C ASP A 1006 27.08 24.00 20.51
N PRO A 1007 25.91 24.10 21.16
CA PRO A 1007 25.13 22.92 21.52
C PRO A 1007 24.51 22.23 20.31
N THR A 1008 24.33 22.93 19.18
CA THR A 1008 23.58 22.42 18.02
C THR A 1008 24.28 22.64 16.69
N LEU A 1009 23.95 21.80 15.71
CA LEU A 1009 24.29 21.97 14.30
C LEU A 1009 23.03 21.73 13.48
N THR A 1010 22.71 22.68 12.60
CA THR A 1010 21.51 22.62 11.76
C THR A 1010 21.85 22.61 10.27
N GLY A 1011 20.88 22.24 9.45
CA GLY A 1011 20.99 22.26 8.00
C GLY A 1011 19.65 21.95 7.33
N LEU A 1012 19.67 21.80 6.00
CA LEU A 1012 18.49 21.42 5.21
C LEU A 1012 18.69 20.05 4.58
N TYR A 1013 17.60 19.30 4.43
CA TYR A 1013 17.58 17.99 3.77
C TYR A 1013 16.39 17.87 2.81
N GLY A 1014 16.62 17.17 1.71
CA GLY A 1014 15.62 16.92 0.68
C GLY A 1014 14.56 15.92 1.12
N LYS A 1015 13.35 16.02 0.55
CA LYS A 1015 12.17 15.27 1.01
C LYS A 1015 12.30 13.74 0.92
N ASP A 1016 13.22 13.23 0.09
CA ASP A 1016 13.41 11.79 -0.10
C ASP A 1016 14.54 11.24 0.80
N VAL A 1017 15.22 12.10 1.55
CA VAL A 1017 16.15 11.69 2.62
C VAL A 1017 15.34 11.25 3.83
N SER A 1018 15.55 10.01 4.27
CA SER A 1018 14.84 9.44 5.41
C SER A 1018 15.43 9.90 6.74
N LYS A 1019 16.77 9.99 6.83
CA LYS A 1019 17.50 10.43 8.03
C LYS A 1019 18.78 11.20 7.66
N VAL A 1020 19.19 12.12 8.52
CA VAL A 1020 20.49 12.82 8.43
C VAL A 1020 21.33 12.44 9.65
N ARG A 1021 22.60 12.07 9.43
CA ARG A 1021 23.52 11.56 10.46
C ARG A 1021 24.78 12.42 10.53
N LEU A 1022 25.27 12.72 11.73
CA LEU A 1022 26.50 13.46 11.96
C LEU A 1022 27.65 12.47 12.04
N TRP A 1023 28.70 12.74 11.28
CA TRP A 1023 29.94 11.99 11.25
C TRP A 1023 31.07 12.88 11.75
N VAL A 1024 31.85 12.37 12.69
CA VAL A 1024 33.05 13.04 13.20
C VAL A 1024 34.21 12.06 13.09
N ASN A 1025 35.29 12.47 12.43
CA ASN A 1025 36.50 11.67 12.21
C ASN A 1025 36.21 10.29 11.58
N GLY A 1026 35.25 10.23 10.65
CA GLY A 1026 34.90 9.01 9.92
C GLY A 1026 33.95 8.06 10.65
N VAL A 1027 33.40 8.44 11.81
CA VAL A 1027 32.42 7.65 12.57
C VAL A 1027 31.10 8.40 12.68
N ALA A 1028 29.98 7.71 12.44
CA ALA A 1028 28.64 8.26 12.70
C ALA A 1028 28.41 8.39 14.21
N VAL A 1029 28.32 9.61 14.73
CA VAL A 1029 28.24 9.90 16.17
C VAL A 1029 26.82 10.15 16.67
N THR A 1030 25.93 10.66 15.83
CA THR A 1030 24.52 10.88 16.19
C THR A 1030 23.63 11.05 14.95
N GLN A 1031 22.31 11.01 15.14
CA GLN A 1031 21.31 11.26 14.12
C GLN A 1031 20.55 12.55 14.44
N ALA A 1032 20.20 13.32 13.42
CA ALA A 1032 19.49 14.57 13.59
C ALA A 1032 18.02 14.33 13.89
N THR A 1033 17.43 15.23 14.66
CA THR A 1033 15.99 15.44 14.67
C THR A 1033 15.63 16.17 13.38
N THR A 1034 14.83 15.52 12.54
CA THR A 1034 14.36 16.07 11.26
C THR A 1034 13.00 16.70 11.44
N HIS A 1035 12.79 17.86 10.82
CA HIS A 1035 11.55 18.62 10.90
C HIS A 1035 10.79 18.62 9.58
N ALA A 1036 9.48 18.84 9.64
CA ALA A 1036 8.59 18.81 8.49
C ALA A 1036 8.83 19.94 7.47
N ASP A 1037 9.55 21.00 7.88
CA ASP A 1037 9.93 22.13 7.03
C ASP A 1037 11.22 21.88 6.22
N GLY A 1038 11.77 20.67 6.27
CA GLY A 1038 13.01 20.31 5.56
C GLY A 1038 14.28 20.74 6.29
N THR A 1039 14.19 21.18 7.55
CA THR A 1039 15.35 21.44 8.40
C THR A 1039 15.70 20.21 9.25
N TYR A 1040 16.95 20.08 9.64
CA TYR A 1040 17.38 19.11 10.63
C TYR A 1040 18.23 19.76 11.71
N THR A 1041 18.20 19.20 12.92
CA THR A 1041 18.99 19.65 14.07
C THR A 1041 19.71 18.47 14.70
N PHE A 1042 21.02 18.57 14.84
CA PHE A 1042 21.79 17.75 15.78
C PHE A 1042 21.89 18.49 17.10
N ASP A 1043 21.49 17.85 18.19
CA ASP A 1043 21.68 18.35 19.54
C ASP A 1043 22.97 17.78 20.15
N LYS A 1044 23.51 18.49 21.15
CA LYS A 1044 24.71 18.12 21.91
C LYS A 1044 25.96 17.97 21.03
N VAL A 1045 26.10 18.75 19.96
CA VAL A 1045 27.23 18.62 19.01
C VAL A 1045 28.57 18.88 19.70
N ALA A 1046 28.59 19.76 20.70
CA ALA A 1046 29.76 20.03 21.54
C ALA A 1046 30.29 18.81 22.30
N SER A 1047 29.51 17.73 22.47
CA SER A 1047 30.02 16.48 23.05
C SER A 1047 30.82 15.62 22.07
N PHE A 1048 30.69 15.87 20.76
CA PHE A 1048 31.29 15.06 19.70
C PHE A 1048 32.40 15.79 18.94
N VAL A 1049 32.27 17.10 18.72
CA VAL A 1049 33.27 17.92 18.03
C VAL A 1049 34.06 18.70 19.07
N LYS A 1050 35.33 18.34 19.25
CA LYS A 1050 36.19 18.84 20.35
C LYS A 1050 37.36 19.69 19.85
N LEU A 1051 37.88 19.38 18.67
CA LEU A 1051 39.06 20.02 18.10
C LEU A 1051 38.70 20.73 16.80
N ALA A 1052 39.38 21.84 16.51
CA ALA A 1052 39.24 22.52 15.21
C ALA A 1052 39.70 21.66 14.02
N THR A 1053 40.49 20.62 14.30
CA THR A 1053 40.94 19.62 13.31
C THR A 1053 39.99 18.45 13.12
N ASP A 1054 38.91 18.35 13.91
CA ASP A 1054 37.94 17.26 13.74
C ASP A 1054 37.26 17.34 12.37
N LYS A 1055 37.26 16.23 11.64
CA LYS A 1055 36.56 16.14 10.36
C LYS A 1055 35.08 15.93 10.60
N VAL A 1056 34.28 16.99 10.45
CA VAL A 1056 32.83 16.96 10.66
C VAL A 1056 32.09 16.90 9.32
N GLU A 1057 31.21 15.92 9.18
CA GLU A 1057 30.41 15.70 7.97
C GLU A 1057 28.97 15.36 8.36
N VAL A 1058 27.99 15.78 7.55
CA VAL A 1058 26.61 15.30 7.63
C VAL A 1058 26.32 14.38 6.46
N VAL A 1059 25.57 13.32 6.71
CA VAL A 1059 25.26 12.27 5.74
C VAL A 1059 23.77 12.01 5.72
N ALA A 1060 23.16 12.16 4.56
CA ALA A 1060 21.79 11.80 4.29
C ALA A 1060 21.70 10.33 3.85
N VAL A 1061 20.71 9.61 4.38
CA VAL A 1061 20.39 8.24 3.97
C VAL A 1061 18.94 8.11 3.53
N ASN A 1062 18.65 7.19 2.62
CA ASN A 1062 17.27 6.84 2.26
C ASN A 1062 16.65 5.87 3.27
N ALA A 1063 15.39 5.46 3.05
CA ALA A 1063 14.66 4.57 3.96
C ALA A 1063 15.32 3.18 4.16
N ALA A 1064 16.19 2.77 3.24
CA ALA A 1064 16.98 1.54 3.35
C ALA A 1064 18.36 1.78 4.00
N TYR A 1065 18.58 2.95 4.61
CA TYR A 1065 19.84 3.38 5.23
C TYR A 1065 21.05 3.48 4.29
N ASN A 1066 20.84 3.48 2.98
CA ASN A 1066 21.91 3.72 2.01
C ASN A 1066 22.26 5.21 1.96
N GLU A 1067 23.56 5.54 1.94
CA GLU A 1067 24.06 6.90 1.77
C GLU A 1067 23.62 7.46 0.42
N VAL A 1068 22.96 8.62 0.44
CA VAL A 1068 22.44 9.30 -0.75
C VAL A 1068 23.03 10.70 -0.96
N ALA A 1069 23.55 11.33 0.10
CA ALA A 1069 24.34 12.55 0.02
C ALA A 1069 25.24 12.72 1.25
N ARG A 1070 26.41 13.34 1.08
CA ARG A 1070 27.36 13.68 2.15
C ARG A 1070 27.85 15.11 1.97
N LYS A 1071 27.95 15.85 3.07
CA LYS A 1071 28.42 17.23 3.09
C LYS A 1071 29.38 17.48 4.24
N THR A 1072 30.54 18.04 3.95
CA THR A 1072 31.47 18.51 4.98
C THR A 1072 30.93 19.77 5.64
N VAL A 1073 31.02 19.82 6.97
CA VAL A 1073 30.63 20.95 7.81
C VAL A 1073 31.87 21.80 8.05
N VAL A 1074 31.75 23.11 7.84
CA VAL A 1074 32.84 24.05 8.15
C VAL A 1074 32.83 24.30 9.66
N THR A 1075 33.92 23.95 10.35
CA THR A 1075 34.10 24.21 11.78
C THR A 1075 34.81 25.54 12.02
N LYS A 1076 34.38 26.29 13.04
CA LYS A 1076 34.92 27.60 13.42
C LYS A 1076 35.18 27.69 14.93
N GLY A 1077 36.10 28.54 15.36
CA GLY A 1077 36.42 28.75 16.78
C GLY A 1077 37.59 27.91 17.29
N SER A 1078 37.90 28.07 18.58
CA SER A 1078 39.02 27.39 19.23
C SER A 1078 38.61 26.00 19.75
N SER A 1079 39.52 25.04 19.69
CA SER A 1079 39.35 23.72 20.30
C SER A 1079 38.96 23.85 21.78
N ILE A 1080 38.03 23.01 22.24
CA ILE A 1080 37.57 22.97 23.64
C ILE A 1080 38.37 21.99 24.51
N LEU A 1081 39.32 21.27 23.90
CA LEU A 1081 40.36 20.54 24.61
C LEU A 1081 41.68 21.30 24.45
N ASP A 1082 42.34 21.57 25.58
CA ASP A 1082 43.69 22.11 25.54
C ASP A 1082 44.66 20.95 25.31
N THR A 1083 45.12 20.82 24.06
CA THR A 1083 46.09 19.80 23.66
C THR A 1083 47.53 20.32 23.73
N SER A 1084 47.74 21.51 24.29
CA SER A 1084 49.07 22.08 24.41
C SER A 1084 49.92 21.23 25.35
N LEU A 1085 51.14 20.94 24.90
CA LEU A 1085 52.17 20.29 25.70
C LEU A 1085 53.35 21.25 25.74
N THR A 1086 53.50 21.94 26.86
CA THR A 1086 54.57 22.92 27.06
C THR A 1086 55.61 22.29 27.98
N PRO A 1087 56.75 21.81 27.46
CA PRO A 1087 57.84 21.36 28.31
C PRO A 1087 58.47 22.57 29.01
N ASP A 1088 58.76 22.43 30.31
CA ASP A 1088 59.55 23.41 31.02
C ASP A 1088 61.01 23.40 30.49
N PRO A 1089 61.77 24.51 30.58
CA PRO A 1089 63.17 24.54 30.15
C PRO A 1089 64.01 23.46 30.84
N TYR A 1090 64.64 22.59 30.06
CA TYR A 1090 65.44 21.46 30.57
C TYR A 1090 66.89 21.86 30.85
N ALA A 1091 67.36 21.65 32.08
CA ALA A 1091 68.76 21.78 32.43
C ALA A 1091 69.52 20.46 32.14
N LYS A 1092 70.71 20.59 31.54
CA LYS A 1092 71.60 19.45 31.27
C LYS A 1092 71.90 18.71 32.59
N ASP A 1093 71.79 17.38 32.56
CA ASP A 1093 72.01 16.43 33.67
C ASP A 1093 70.86 16.29 34.71
N SER A 1094 69.66 16.83 34.43
CA SER A 1094 68.49 16.61 35.27
C SER A 1094 67.85 15.22 35.05
N ALA A 1095 67.43 14.54 36.13
CA ALA A 1095 66.83 13.19 36.05
C ALA A 1095 65.36 13.17 35.56
N THR A 1096 64.71 14.33 35.47
CA THR A 1096 63.30 14.45 35.07
C THR A 1096 63.05 15.72 34.24
N LEU A 1097 62.28 15.59 33.16
CA LEU A 1097 61.72 16.70 32.37
C LEU A 1097 60.28 16.93 32.82
N THR A 1098 59.97 18.14 33.30
CA THR A 1098 58.61 18.53 33.66
C THR A 1098 58.00 19.40 32.56
N GLY A 1099 56.68 19.48 32.55
CA GLY A 1099 55.94 20.34 31.63
C GLY A 1099 54.48 20.39 32.02
N LYS A 1100 53.78 21.37 31.46
CA LYS A 1100 52.33 21.47 31.59
C LYS A 1100 51.69 20.84 30.36
N TYR A 1101 50.70 20.00 30.60
CA TYR A 1101 49.77 19.55 29.58
C TYR A 1101 48.43 20.27 29.79
N GLY A 1102 47.78 20.61 28.70
CA GLY A 1102 46.44 21.19 28.73
C GLY A 1102 45.40 20.24 29.31
N LYS A 1103 44.29 20.79 29.81
CA LYS A 1103 43.17 20.02 30.37
C LYS A 1103 42.13 19.63 29.31
#